data_AF-A0A3P8K902-F1
#
_entry.id   AF-A0A3P8K902-F1
#
_cell.length_a   1.000
_cell.length_b   1.000
_cell.length_c   1.000
_cell.angle_alpha   90.00
_cell.angle_beta   90.00
_cell.angle_gamma   90.00
#
_symmetry.space_group_name_H-M   'P 1'
#
loop_
_entity.id
_entity.type
_entity.pdbx_description
1 polymer ?
#
loop_
_entity_poly.entity_id
_entity_poly.type
_entity_poly.pdbx_seq_one_letter_code
_entity_poly.pdbx_strand_id
1 'polypeptide(L)'
;MPKKITKWNKFIVSVALTTTIPFVSSKCNSDTKNILLQPNQIEEQKIENAKAELKKSTLTLEQNKTKYSSIIYDALLSKANQALADVNALLYNPQATYEQLFDKKEVVDKLINELEKQFNALKTEKESAVKMYNDFKNEINIFIDLIKNKDINKAFNFDDEINKIKELVQKCDHLLKENNVLTSVIKNISSEISAIIEKISLKLQDKYSKLKIEVEGKFDSLTGNVYSNLKKEINDIFKSESQNNSISSFYEKVYYSLNKKYEELLDLEKRENNKTYEIHKQELSSLVASAKQLKKSISTNYSSITIADLEKYITEAESKINNNSTKEELIEIKNKLQAEVTTIELEVIKIKFSREIENAERIINEIESEKFYISLRNNLQKQIDTSKELSNKTNKNKKEYEDKLDKFISFVEDVLKNKKNISDAVELVKTDIKKVEDTINNNKDKKLFSEKIQPRVNVLNTKKHEYEKEPFDKMEVSVVLEKLNDYHDEFENLNLYIEADINQIKNEFDEYLDEWKNLYEKVEKFEKQISNNANKNKYLNTFTKSEEYTKFKDKTNIEGYNILKDELINITSKVRNSFYTTKKEFSKDEIKRLLEEFVEVGKKYNNDETYRQISFRVQGQGNKSYEELKALMNTYDDDLQYVEALLTEVENKLDGYKKKLQTT
;
A
#
# COMPACT_ATOMS: atom_id res chain seq x y z
N MET A 1 60.33 10.23 -20.40
CA MET A 1 61.46 9.27 -20.26
C MET A 1 60.93 7.85 -20.51
N PRO A 2 61.71 6.90 -21.03
CA PRO A 2 62.65 7.03 -22.16
C PRO A 2 62.68 5.80 -23.09
N LYS A 3 63.16 6.03 -24.33
CA LYS A 3 64.00 5.15 -25.17
C LYS A 3 63.54 3.70 -25.42
N LYS A 4 63.49 3.31 -26.70
CA LYS A 4 64.64 2.64 -27.32
C LYS A 4 64.50 2.52 -28.85
N ILE A 5 65.62 2.84 -29.47
CA ILE A 5 66.02 2.69 -30.87
C ILE A 5 65.99 1.20 -31.26
N THR A 6 66.29 0.96 -32.55
CA THR A 6 66.94 -0.21 -33.15
C THR A 6 65.94 -1.22 -33.75
N LYS A 7 65.93 -1.52 -35.05
CA LYS A 7 67.01 -2.17 -35.82
C LYS A 7 66.65 -2.36 -37.32
N TRP A 8 67.66 -2.16 -38.17
CA TRP A 8 68.03 -2.98 -39.36
C TRP A 8 67.40 -2.57 -40.72
N ASN A 9 68.11 -2.53 -41.85
CA ASN A 9 69.43 -3.09 -42.15
C ASN A 9 70.21 -2.35 -43.25
N LYS A 10 71.53 -2.49 -43.11
CA LYS A 10 72.62 -2.00 -43.94
C LYS A 10 72.57 -2.49 -45.39
N PHE A 11 72.81 -1.55 -46.30
CA PHE A 11 73.69 -1.73 -47.44
C PHE A 11 75.07 -2.22 -46.97
N ILE A 12 75.60 -3.32 -47.53
CA ILE A 12 77.01 -3.50 -47.95
C ILE A 12 77.13 -4.84 -48.70
N VAL A 13 77.46 -4.69 -49.99
CA VAL A 13 78.51 -5.34 -50.81
C VAL A 13 78.69 -6.87 -50.81
N SER A 14 78.91 -7.36 -52.05
CA SER A 14 79.88 -8.39 -52.49
C SER A 14 79.15 -9.49 -53.30
N VAL A 15 79.62 -10.04 -54.42
CA VAL A 15 80.95 -10.21 -55.04
C VAL A 15 80.72 -10.38 -56.55
N ALA A 16 81.43 -9.63 -57.39
CA ALA A 16 82.37 -10.07 -58.43
C ALA A 16 82.03 -11.34 -59.22
N LEU A 17 82.21 -11.28 -60.53
CA LEU A 17 83.30 -12.00 -61.22
C LEU A 17 83.31 -11.59 -62.69
N THR A 18 84.32 -10.78 -63.01
CA THR A 18 85.26 -11.00 -64.12
C THR A 18 84.87 -12.08 -65.14
N THR A 19 84.77 -11.70 -66.40
CA THR A 19 85.51 -12.40 -67.45
C THR A 19 86.00 -11.39 -68.48
N THR A 20 87.32 -11.22 -68.44
CA THR A 20 88.23 -10.91 -69.53
C THR A 20 87.73 -11.30 -70.92
N ILE A 21 87.76 -10.35 -71.85
CA ILE A 21 88.39 -10.58 -73.16
C ILE A 21 89.24 -9.31 -73.39
N PRO A 22 90.57 -9.44 -73.42
CA PRO A 22 91.17 -9.15 -74.70
C PRO A 22 92.31 -10.09 -75.10
N PHE A 23 92.49 -10.16 -76.41
CA PHE A 23 93.67 -10.57 -77.14
C PHE A 23 94.13 -12.03 -77.07
N VAL A 24 93.75 -12.76 -78.13
CA VAL A 24 94.75 -13.52 -78.89
C VAL A 24 95.77 -12.52 -79.43
N SER A 25 96.91 -12.36 -78.76
CA SER A 25 98.15 -11.98 -79.43
C SER A 25 99.00 -13.24 -79.55
N SER A 26 98.82 -13.94 -80.67
CA SER A 26 99.83 -14.86 -81.16
C SER A 26 101.08 -14.05 -81.50
N LYS A 27 102.18 -14.43 -80.83
CA LYS A 27 103.54 -14.58 -81.37
C LYS A 27 104.04 -13.46 -82.29
N CYS A 28 105.09 -12.74 -81.88
CA CYS A 28 106.45 -13.27 -81.90
C CYS A 28 107.43 -12.14 -81.52
N ASN A 29 108.33 -12.47 -80.59
CA ASN A 29 109.66 -11.89 -80.63
C ASN A 29 110.48 -12.68 -81.66
N SER A 30 111.32 -11.96 -82.40
CA SER A 30 112.59 -12.36 -83.03
C SER A 30 112.57 -13.66 -83.85
N ASP A 31 112.73 -13.62 -85.17
CA ASP A 31 114.01 -13.27 -85.80
C ASP A 31 113.82 -12.62 -87.19
N THR A 32 114.00 -11.29 -87.23
CA THR A 32 115.12 -10.54 -87.82
C THR A 32 115.15 -10.40 -89.35
N LYS A 33 114.82 -9.19 -89.82
CA LYS A 33 115.82 -8.24 -90.35
C LYS A 33 115.20 -6.87 -90.64
N ASN A 34 115.90 -5.85 -90.13
CA ASN A 34 115.79 -4.41 -90.39
C ASN A 34 115.01 -3.99 -91.65
N ILE A 35 113.92 -3.26 -91.43
CA ILE A 35 113.49 -2.19 -92.33
C ILE A 35 113.26 -0.95 -91.45
N LEU A 36 114.11 0.06 -91.65
CA LEU A 36 113.89 1.43 -91.18
C LEU A 36 112.53 1.91 -91.73
N LEU A 37 111.52 1.98 -90.86
CA LEU A 37 110.24 2.64 -91.14
C LEU A 37 109.97 3.73 -90.10
N GLN A 38 109.41 4.82 -90.62
CA GLN A 38 109.53 6.19 -90.16
C GLN A 38 108.54 6.54 -89.01
N PRO A 39 108.79 7.62 -88.24
CA PRO A 39 107.90 8.12 -87.18
C PRO A 39 106.40 8.21 -87.57
N ASN A 40 106.10 8.44 -88.85
CA ASN A 40 104.73 8.57 -89.39
C ASN A 40 103.84 7.34 -89.14
N GLN A 41 104.39 6.11 -89.09
CA GLN A 41 103.57 4.90 -88.93
C GLN A 41 103.04 4.68 -87.50
N ILE A 42 103.73 5.21 -86.47
CA ILE A 42 103.28 5.13 -85.06
C ILE A 42 102.12 6.11 -84.81
N GLU A 43 102.12 7.24 -85.51
CA GLU A 43 101.15 8.31 -85.35
C GLU A 43 99.81 7.99 -86.02
N GLU A 44 99.84 7.38 -87.22
CA GLU A 44 98.65 6.84 -87.89
C GLU A 44 97.92 5.80 -87.02
N GLN A 45 98.68 4.92 -86.35
CA GLN A 45 98.10 3.88 -85.49
C GLN A 45 97.50 4.44 -84.19
N LYS A 46 98.10 5.51 -83.63
CA LYS A 46 97.52 6.27 -82.50
C LYS A 46 96.22 6.98 -82.90
N ILE A 47 96.17 7.57 -84.10
CA ILE A 47 94.98 8.22 -84.65
C ILE A 47 93.85 7.21 -84.86
N GLU A 48 94.14 6.04 -85.45
CA GLU A 48 93.12 4.99 -85.65
C GLU A 48 92.57 4.43 -84.33
N ASN A 49 93.41 4.23 -83.31
CA ASN A 49 92.96 3.83 -81.99
C ASN A 49 92.09 4.92 -81.33
N ALA A 50 92.47 6.20 -81.43
CA ALA A 50 91.67 7.31 -80.91
C ALA A 50 90.31 7.42 -81.63
N LYS A 51 90.27 7.20 -82.96
CA LYS A 51 89.01 7.10 -83.72
C LYS A 51 88.15 5.94 -83.23
N ALA A 52 88.73 4.77 -82.96
CA ALA A 52 87.99 3.61 -82.46
C ALA A 52 87.38 3.86 -81.07
N GLU A 53 88.12 4.49 -80.17
CA GLU A 53 87.61 4.86 -78.84
C GLU A 53 86.52 5.93 -78.93
N LEU A 54 86.72 6.98 -79.74
CA LEU A 54 85.70 8.00 -79.97
C LEU A 54 84.43 7.41 -80.61
N LYS A 55 84.57 6.46 -81.55
CA LYS A 55 83.42 5.70 -82.11
C LYS A 55 82.65 4.94 -81.02
N LYS A 56 83.34 4.36 -80.02
CA LYS A 56 82.69 3.65 -78.91
C LYS A 56 81.89 4.61 -78.02
N SER A 57 82.44 5.78 -77.70
CA SER A 57 81.71 6.83 -76.97
C SER A 57 80.54 7.37 -77.79
N THR A 58 80.71 7.55 -79.10
CA THR A 58 79.65 7.94 -80.05
C THR A 58 78.49 6.96 -80.02
N LEU A 59 78.78 5.66 -80.10
CA LEU A 59 77.78 4.60 -80.07
C LEU A 59 77.02 4.56 -78.73
N THR A 60 77.72 4.85 -77.63
CA THR A 60 77.09 4.97 -76.30
C THR A 60 76.15 6.17 -76.23
N LEU A 61 76.56 7.32 -76.76
CA LEU A 61 75.71 8.52 -76.85
C LEU A 61 74.49 8.27 -77.75
N GLU A 62 74.67 7.57 -78.87
CA GLU A 62 73.63 7.23 -79.84
C GLU A 62 72.61 6.24 -79.25
N GLN A 63 73.06 5.28 -78.44
CA GLN A 63 72.18 4.43 -77.63
C GLN A 63 71.41 5.22 -76.58
N ASN A 64 72.08 6.07 -75.80
CA ASN A 64 71.43 6.87 -74.74
C ASN A 64 70.44 7.89 -75.31
N LYS A 65 70.71 8.44 -76.50
CA LYS A 65 69.81 9.35 -77.21
C LYS A 65 68.38 8.80 -77.35
N THR A 66 68.22 7.48 -77.51
CA THR A 66 66.90 6.85 -77.58
C THR A 66 66.06 7.07 -76.31
N LYS A 67 66.70 7.19 -75.15
CA LYS A 67 66.06 7.50 -73.86
C LYS A 67 65.49 8.91 -73.81
N TYR A 68 66.02 9.84 -74.62
CA TYR A 68 65.64 11.25 -74.64
C TYR A 68 64.55 11.58 -75.66
N SER A 69 63.93 10.56 -76.27
CA SER A 69 62.95 10.71 -77.35
C SER A 69 61.60 11.34 -76.97
N SER A 70 61.32 11.49 -75.67
CA SER A 70 60.11 12.17 -75.17
C SER A 70 60.31 13.69 -75.15
N ILE A 71 59.25 14.45 -75.42
CA ILE A 71 59.21 15.92 -75.38
C ILE A 71 59.82 16.51 -74.09
N ILE A 72 59.69 15.81 -72.98
CA ILE A 72 60.19 16.23 -71.66
C ILE A 72 61.73 16.30 -71.63
N TYR A 73 62.38 15.54 -72.52
CA TYR A 73 63.82 15.44 -72.63
C TYR A 73 64.35 16.10 -73.91
N ASP A 74 63.56 16.90 -74.63
CA ASP A 74 63.96 17.51 -75.90
C ASP A 74 65.27 18.31 -75.82
N ALA A 75 65.50 19.01 -74.69
CA ALA A 75 66.76 19.70 -74.46
C ALA A 75 67.96 18.73 -74.35
N LEU A 76 67.77 17.55 -73.75
CA LEU A 76 68.78 16.49 -73.68
C LEU A 76 69.00 15.86 -75.07
N LEU A 77 67.91 15.61 -75.81
CA LEU A 77 67.94 15.08 -77.17
C LEU A 77 68.67 16.03 -78.13
N SER A 78 68.38 17.33 -78.06
CA SER A 78 69.03 18.37 -78.86
C SER A 78 70.54 18.43 -78.57
N LYS A 79 70.93 18.41 -77.29
CA LYS A 79 72.35 18.36 -76.89
C LYS A 79 73.05 17.09 -77.40
N ALA A 80 72.41 15.93 -77.28
CA ALA A 80 72.94 14.67 -77.79
C ALA A 80 73.09 14.69 -79.33
N ASN A 81 72.10 15.22 -80.05
CA ASN A 81 72.13 15.37 -81.51
C ASN A 81 73.27 16.28 -81.98
N GLN A 82 73.44 17.43 -81.32
CA GLN A 82 74.49 18.38 -81.65
C GLN A 82 75.88 17.77 -81.42
N ALA A 83 76.08 17.09 -80.29
CA ALA A 83 77.34 16.40 -80.02
C ALA A 83 77.63 15.26 -81.01
N LEU A 84 76.62 14.46 -81.40
CA LEU A 84 76.78 13.43 -82.43
C LEU A 84 77.18 14.03 -83.78
N ALA A 85 76.58 15.16 -84.18
CA ALA A 85 76.93 15.85 -85.42
C ALA A 85 78.39 16.32 -85.40
N ASP A 86 78.83 16.96 -84.31
CA ASP A 86 80.21 17.41 -84.15
C ASP A 86 81.21 16.25 -84.18
N VAL A 87 80.89 15.14 -83.52
CA VAL A 87 81.77 13.96 -83.43
C VAL A 87 81.89 13.28 -84.78
N ASN A 88 80.78 13.12 -85.50
CA ASN A 88 80.79 12.56 -86.84
C ASN A 88 81.62 13.44 -87.79
N ALA A 89 81.47 14.76 -87.75
CA ALA A 89 82.28 15.67 -88.54
C ALA A 89 83.79 15.48 -88.29
N LEU A 90 84.20 15.22 -87.04
CA LEU A 90 85.59 14.97 -86.68
C LEU A 90 86.08 13.57 -87.09
N LEU A 91 85.27 12.53 -86.89
CA LEU A 91 85.62 11.14 -87.23
C LEU A 91 85.85 10.91 -88.73
N TYR A 92 85.13 11.65 -89.57
CA TYR A 92 85.25 11.55 -91.04
C TYR A 92 86.25 12.56 -91.64
N ASN A 93 86.90 13.39 -90.81
CA ASN A 93 87.92 14.31 -91.30
C ASN A 93 89.27 13.57 -91.51
N PRO A 94 89.78 13.47 -92.75
CA PRO A 94 91.04 12.78 -93.03
C PRO A 94 92.28 13.47 -92.43
N GLN A 95 92.16 14.72 -91.97
CA GLN A 95 93.25 15.50 -91.37
C GLN A 95 93.15 15.63 -89.83
N ALA A 96 92.27 14.86 -89.17
CA ALA A 96 92.09 14.95 -87.71
C ALA A 96 93.35 14.47 -86.97
N THR A 97 93.82 15.26 -85.99
CA THR A 97 94.97 14.90 -85.15
C THR A 97 94.57 14.02 -83.97
N TYR A 98 95.55 13.31 -83.39
CA TYR A 98 95.33 12.48 -82.20
C TYR A 98 94.75 13.28 -81.02
N GLU A 99 95.31 14.46 -80.74
CA GLU A 99 94.86 15.33 -79.65
C GLU A 99 93.41 15.80 -79.86
N GLN A 100 93.04 16.19 -81.08
CA GLN A 100 91.67 16.58 -81.41
C GLN A 100 90.66 15.45 -81.16
N LEU A 101 91.01 14.22 -81.54
CA LEU A 101 90.16 13.04 -81.34
C LEU A 101 90.06 12.64 -79.86
N PHE A 102 91.18 12.70 -79.13
CA PHE A 102 91.24 12.38 -77.70
C PHE A 102 90.46 13.40 -76.86
N ASP A 103 90.66 14.70 -77.09
CA ASP A 103 89.94 15.76 -76.38
C ASP A 103 88.44 15.69 -76.65
N LYS A 104 88.04 15.45 -77.91
CA LYS A 104 86.62 15.31 -78.25
C LYS A 104 86.00 14.09 -77.57
N LYS A 105 86.73 12.97 -77.43
CA LYS A 105 86.26 11.79 -76.68
C LYS A 105 86.00 12.13 -75.22
N GLU A 106 86.94 12.81 -74.54
CA GLU A 106 86.70 13.22 -73.15
C GLU A 106 85.48 14.13 -72.99
N VAL A 107 85.29 15.07 -73.92
CA VAL A 107 84.11 15.96 -73.93
C VAL A 107 82.82 15.16 -74.09
N VAL A 108 82.80 14.18 -75.00
CA VAL A 108 81.63 13.31 -75.24
C VAL A 108 81.35 12.42 -74.03
N ASP A 109 82.37 11.81 -73.43
CA ASP A 109 82.22 10.96 -72.24
C ASP A 109 81.69 11.77 -71.03
N LYS A 110 82.19 13.00 -70.84
CA LYS A 110 81.66 13.93 -69.82
C LYS A 110 80.20 14.29 -70.12
N LEU A 111 79.87 14.59 -71.37
CA LEU A 111 78.50 14.91 -71.79
C LEU A 111 77.54 13.73 -71.59
N ILE A 112 77.95 12.50 -71.91
CA ILE A 112 77.14 11.29 -71.68
C ILE A 112 76.75 11.19 -70.20
N ASN A 113 77.72 11.36 -69.29
CA ASN A 113 77.46 11.31 -67.85
C ASN A 113 76.57 12.47 -67.39
N GLU A 114 76.76 13.67 -67.93
CA GLU A 114 75.92 14.83 -67.61
C GLU A 114 74.47 14.62 -68.05
N LEU A 115 74.26 14.15 -69.28
CA LEU A 115 72.94 13.88 -69.83
C LEU A 115 72.21 12.77 -69.06
N GLU A 116 72.90 11.68 -68.68
CA GLU A 116 72.31 10.59 -67.90
C GLU A 116 71.91 11.06 -66.49
N LYS A 117 72.72 11.94 -65.86
CA LYS A 117 72.38 12.55 -64.56
C LYS A 117 71.15 13.44 -64.66
N GLN A 118 71.07 14.30 -65.68
CA GLN A 118 69.92 15.18 -65.91
C GLN A 118 68.64 14.39 -66.23
N PHE A 119 68.75 13.32 -67.03
CA PHE A 119 67.65 12.42 -67.32
C PHE A 119 67.08 11.77 -66.06
N ASN A 120 67.93 11.20 -65.20
CA ASN A 120 67.48 10.55 -63.97
C ASN A 120 66.79 11.54 -63.01
N ALA A 121 67.30 12.78 -62.91
CA ALA A 121 66.66 13.81 -62.09
C ALA A 121 65.25 14.16 -62.61
N LEU A 122 65.09 14.40 -63.91
CA LEU A 122 63.81 14.71 -64.54
C LEU A 122 62.82 13.52 -64.46
N LYS A 123 63.32 12.29 -64.59
CA LYS A 123 62.53 11.06 -64.43
C LYS A 123 61.95 10.95 -63.02
N THR A 124 62.77 11.11 -61.98
CA THR A 124 62.31 11.07 -60.59
C THR A 124 61.31 12.20 -60.29
N GLU A 125 61.53 13.39 -60.84
CA GLU A 125 60.59 14.51 -60.68
C GLU A 125 59.21 14.20 -61.29
N LYS A 126 59.20 13.60 -62.50
CA LYS A 126 57.96 13.16 -63.17
C LYS A 126 57.24 12.09 -62.35
N GLU A 127 57.94 11.05 -61.89
CA GLU A 127 57.36 9.98 -61.08
C GLU A 127 56.73 10.51 -59.78
N SER A 128 57.39 11.46 -59.11
CA SER A 128 56.85 12.13 -57.92
C SER A 128 55.59 12.93 -58.21
N ALA A 129 55.57 13.72 -59.30
CA ALA A 129 54.40 14.50 -59.70
C ALA A 129 53.20 13.61 -60.07
N VAL A 130 53.44 12.49 -60.77
CA VAL A 130 52.40 11.51 -61.12
C VAL A 130 51.83 10.85 -59.85
N LYS A 131 52.69 10.50 -58.89
CA LYS A 131 52.24 9.94 -57.61
C LYS A 131 51.34 10.93 -56.87
N MET A 132 51.77 12.18 -56.74
CA MET A 132 51.00 13.25 -56.09
C MET A 132 49.62 13.43 -56.75
N TYR A 133 49.55 13.44 -58.08
CA TYR A 133 48.29 13.49 -58.82
C TYR A 133 47.37 12.29 -58.53
N ASN A 134 47.91 11.06 -58.53
CA ASN A 134 47.12 9.86 -58.26
C ASN A 134 46.57 9.83 -56.83
N ASP A 135 47.35 10.30 -55.85
CA ASP A 135 46.90 10.41 -54.47
C ASP A 135 45.71 11.39 -54.35
N PHE A 136 45.79 12.56 -55.01
CA PHE A 136 44.66 13.50 -55.08
C PHE A 136 43.43 12.91 -55.75
N LYS A 137 43.62 12.26 -56.91
CA LYS A 137 42.53 11.64 -57.67
C LYS A 137 41.77 10.61 -56.82
N ASN A 138 42.49 9.79 -56.06
CA ASN A 138 41.89 8.79 -55.18
C ASN A 138 41.10 9.42 -54.04
N GLU A 139 41.65 10.43 -53.35
CA GLU A 139 40.96 11.13 -52.26
C GLU A 139 39.65 11.79 -52.73
N ILE A 140 39.69 12.43 -53.89
CA ILE A 140 38.53 13.07 -54.51
C ILE A 140 37.46 12.06 -54.88
N ASN A 141 37.83 10.93 -55.49
CA ASN A 141 36.85 9.92 -55.87
C ASN A 141 36.12 9.38 -54.64
N ILE A 142 36.85 9.13 -53.54
CA ILE A 142 36.25 8.73 -52.25
C ILE A 142 35.29 9.81 -51.76
N PHE A 143 35.68 11.08 -51.83
CA PHE A 143 34.82 12.20 -51.42
C PHE A 143 33.55 12.33 -52.28
N ILE A 144 33.67 12.24 -53.60
CA ILE A 144 32.54 12.31 -54.54
C ILE A 144 31.56 11.16 -54.27
N ASP A 145 32.08 9.94 -54.07
CA ASP A 145 31.25 8.77 -53.78
C ASP A 145 30.56 8.90 -52.41
N LEU A 146 31.24 9.48 -51.42
CA LEU A 146 30.65 9.76 -50.10
C LEU A 146 29.48 10.74 -50.20
N ILE A 147 29.63 11.86 -50.90
CA ILE A 147 28.55 12.86 -51.03
C ILE A 147 27.33 12.26 -51.75
N LYS A 148 27.54 11.46 -52.81
CA LYS A 148 26.43 10.82 -53.54
C LYS A 148 25.66 9.82 -52.69
N ASN A 149 26.35 9.02 -51.90
CA ASN A 149 25.74 7.94 -51.13
C ASN A 149 25.23 8.39 -49.76
N LYS A 150 25.75 9.50 -49.24
CA LYS A 150 25.38 10.08 -47.94
C LYS A 150 24.98 11.54 -48.12
N ASP A 151 24.05 11.77 -49.04
CA ASP A 151 23.49 13.10 -49.28
C ASP A 151 22.59 13.50 -48.10
N ILE A 152 22.82 14.68 -47.56
CA ILE A 152 21.98 15.29 -46.54
C ILE A 152 21.08 16.29 -47.25
N ASN A 153 19.88 15.86 -47.63
CA ASN A 153 18.81 16.73 -48.14
C ASN A 153 19.25 17.73 -49.22
N LYS A 154 20.22 17.39 -50.09
CA LYS A 154 20.80 18.29 -51.10
C LYS A 154 21.40 19.58 -50.51
N ALA A 155 21.89 19.53 -49.26
CA ALA A 155 22.43 20.68 -48.54
C ALA A 155 23.65 21.31 -49.24
N PHE A 156 24.30 20.54 -50.10
CA PHE A 156 25.39 20.98 -50.95
C PHE A 156 25.02 20.85 -52.42
N ASN A 157 25.35 21.88 -53.20
CA ASN A 157 25.54 21.75 -54.62
C ASN A 157 27.04 21.93 -54.90
N PHE A 158 27.69 20.82 -55.24
CA PHE A 158 29.10 20.79 -55.67
C PHE A 158 29.22 20.39 -57.14
N ASP A 159 28.13 20.42 -57.91
CA ASP A 159 28.13 19.89 -59.28
C ASP A 159 29.14 20.61 -60.17
N ASP A 160 29.25 21.94 -60.05
CA ASP A 160 30.22 22.75 -60.78
C ASP A 160 31.66 22.39 -60.41
N GLU A 161 31.98 22.31 -59.11
CA GLU A 161 33.31 21.91 -58.64
C GLU A 161 33.67 20.48 -59.02
N ILE A 162 32.73 19.54 -58.88
CA ILE A 162 32.90 18.12 -59.22
C ILE A 162 33.10 17.95 -60.72
N ASN A 163 32.31 18.64 -61.55
CA ASN A 163 32.46 18.58 -63.00
C ASN A 163 33.82 19.15 -63.43
N LYS A 164 34.23 20.28 -62.86
CA LYS A 164 35.55 20.86 -63.11
C LYS A 164 36.70 19.93 -62.69
N ILE A 165 36.58 19.24 -61.56
CA ILE A 165 37.57 18.23 -61.16
C ILE A 165 37.60 17.06 -62.15
N LYS A 166 36.44 16.55 -62.58
CA LYS A 166 36.38 15.46 -63.56
C LYS A 166 37.03 15.86 -64.89
N GLU A 167 36.79 17.08 -65.37
CA GLU A 167 37.43 17.63 -66.56
C GLU A 167 38.96 17.68 -66.42
N LEU A 168 39.46 18.19 -65.30
CA LEU A 168 40.90 18.27 -65.00
C LEU A 168 41.54 16.88 -64.89
N VAL A 169 40.87 15.93 -64.25
CA VAL A 169 41.30 14.52 -64.15
C VAL A 169 41.34 13.87 -65.53
N GLN A 170 40.29 14.02 -66.35
CA GLN A 170 40.26 13.48 -67.71
C GLN A 170 41.37 14.06 -68.58
N LYS A 171 41.58 15.39 -68.49
CA LYS A 171 42.66 16.09 -69.20
C LYS A 171 44.03 15.55 -68.78
N CYS A 172 44.29 15.40 -67.49
CA CYS A 172 45.57 14.90 -66.99
C CYS A 172 45.79 13.41 -67.32
N ASP A 173 44.76 12.56 -67.19
CA ASP A 173 44.82 11.14 -67.55
C ASP A 173 45.12 10.95 -69.04
N HIS A 174 44.50 11.74 -69.92
CA HIS A 174 44.75 11.72 -71.35
C HIS A 174 46.20 12.12 -71.66
N LEU A 175 46.64 13.24 -71.10
CA LEU A 175 48.01 13.73 -71.22
C LEU A 175 49.04 12.67 -70.77
N LEU A 176 48.84 12.03 -69.61
CA LEU A 176 49.76 11.01 -69.10
C LEU A 176 49.91 9.79 -70.03
N LYS A 177 48.86 9.42 -70.78
CA LYS A 177 48.90 8.32 -71.76
C LYS A 177 49.73 8.65 -73.00
N GLU A 178 49.81 9.91 -73.39
CA GLU A 178 50.55 10.36 -74.59
C GLU A 178 52.07 10.46 -74.35
N ASN A 179 52.53 10.25 -73.11
CA ASN A 179 53.94 10.24 -72.69
C ASN A 179 54.75 11.52 -73.05
N ASN A 180 54.06 12.61 -73.42
CA ASN A 180 54.58 13.87 -73.96
C ASN A 180 54.24 15.09 -73.07
N VAL A 181 54.21 14.91 -71.75
CA VAL A 181 53.71 15.93 -70.82
C VAL A 181 54.81 16.46 -69.93
N LEU A 182 55.07 17.76 -69.99
CA LEU A 182 55.98 18.43 -69.07
C LEU A 182 55.52 18.24 -67.63
N THR A 183 56.44 17.91 -66.72
CA THR A 183 56.18 17.78 -65.28
C THR A 183 55.47 19.01 -64.69
N SER A 184 55.72 20.20 -65.25
CA SER A 184 55.04 21.46 -64.90
C SER A 184 53.53 21.42 -65.15
N VAL A 185 53.05 20.73 -66.19
CA VAL A 185 51.62 20.62 -66.50
C VAL A 185 50.90 19.73 -65.47
N ILE A 186 51.50 18.61 -65.07
CA ILE A 186 50.95 17.72 -64.03
C ILE A 186 50.87 18.47 -62.69
N LYS A 187 51.93 19.21 -62.34
CA LYS A 187 51.96 20.05 -61.13
C LYS A 187 50.91 21.16 -61.16
N ASN A 188 50.71 21.82 -62.30
CA ASN A 188 49.68 22.85 -62.45
C ASN A 188 48.27 22.27 -62.27
N ILE A 189 47.94 21.16 -62.94
CA ILE A 189 46.62 20.51 -62.79
C ILE A 189 46.40 20.05 -61.34
N SER A 190 47.44 19.49 -60.69
CA SER A 190 47.35 19.07 -59.29
C SER A 190 47.11 20.25 -58.34
N SER A 191 47.70 21.41 -58.65
CA SER A 191 47.49 22.66 -57.90
C SER A 191 46.08 23.21 -58.12
N GLU A 192 45.56 23.16 -59.35
CA GLU A 192 44.18 23.56 -59.66
C GLU A 192 43.16 22.67 -58.94
N ILE A 193 43.39 21.35 -58.94
CA ILE A 193 42.58 20.39 -58.19
C ILE A 193 42.62 20.70 -56.69
N SER A 194 43.81 20.96 -56.13
CA SER A 194 43.97 21.32 -54.72
C SER A 194 43.20 22.59 -54.35
N ALA A 195 43.23 23.61 -55.21
CA ALA A 195 42.48 24.84 -55.01
C ALA A 195 40.95 24.63 -55.05
N ILE A 196 40.46 23.67 -55.84
CA ILE A 196 39.04 23.30 -55.84
C ILE A 196 38.69 22.54 -54.56
N ILE A 197 39.53 21.59 -54.11
CA ILE A 197 39.33 20.88 -52.83
C ILE A 197 39.27 21.88 -51.67
N GLU A 198 40.17 22.86 -51.64
CA GLU A 198 40.17 23.90 -50.61
C GLU A 198 38.86 24.70 -50.59
N LYS A 199 38.33 25.05 -51.77
CA LYS A 199 37.01 25.71 -51.87
C LYS A 199 35.87 24.84 -51.34
N ILE A 200 35.88 23.54 -51.65
CA ILE A 200 34.88 22.60 -51.14
C ILE A 200 35.03 22.48 -49.61
N SER A 201 36.25 22.33 -49.09
CA SER A 201 36.53 22.27 -47.66
C SER A 201 36.02 23.51 -46.92
N LEU A 202 36.26 24.71 -47.47
CA LEU A 202 35.75 25.96 -46.88
C LEU A 202 34.22 26.01 -46.87
N LYS A 203 33.56 25.59 -47.96
CA LYS A 203 32.09 25.50 -48.01
C LYS A 203 31.54 24.51 -46.99
N LEU A 204 32.20 23.35 -46.84
CA LEU A 204 31.82 22.32 -45.87
C LEU A 204 32.03 22.80 -44.43
N GLN A 205 33.14 23.48 -44.15
CA GLN A 205 33.45 24.05 -42.84
C GLN A 205 32.41 25.11 -42.44
N ASP A 206 32.05 26.04 -43.34
CA ASP A 206 31.04 27.07 -43.08
C ASP A 206 29.67 26.45 -42.74
N LYS A 207 29.25 25.43 -43.50
CA LYS A 207 28.00 24.71 -43.23
C LYS A 207 28.03 23.96 -41.90
N TYR A 208 29.15 23.30 -41.60
CA TYR A 208 29.36 22.66 -40.32
C TYR A 208 29.29 23.66 -39.16
N SER A 209 29.95 24.81 -39.25
CA SER A 209 29.95 25.82 -38.19
C SER A 209 28.53 26.34 -37.90
N LYS A 210 27.70 26.52 -38.93
CA LYS A 210 26.28 26.90 -38.76
C LYS A 210 25.49 25.81 -38.05
N LEU A 211 25.59 24.56 -38.51
CA LEU A 211 24.93 23.42 -37.89
C LEU A 211 25.37 23.24 -36.42
N LYS A 212 26.66 23.40 -36.14
CA LYS A 212 27.22 23.31 -34.79
C LYS A 212 26.56 24.32 -33.83
N ILE A 213 26.45 25.58 -34.25
CA ILE A 213 25.79 26.64 -33.46
C ILE A 213 24.31 26.29 -33.21
N GLU A 214 23.60 25.80 -34.23
CA GLU A 214 22.19 25.39 -34.10
C GLU A 214 22.02 24.23 -33.09
N VAL A 215 22.91 23.25 -33.15
CA VAL A 215 22.92 22.09 -32.23
C VAL A 215 23.26 22.54 -30.80
N GLU A 216 24.30 23.36 -30.62
CA GLU A 216 24.71 23.89 -29.32
C GLU A 216 23.59 24.74 -28.68
N GLY A 217 22.98 25.65 -29.45
CA GLY A 217 21.84 26.44 -28.97
C GLY A 217 20.65 25.56 -28.57
N LYS A 218 20.44 24.44 -29.27
CA LYS A 218 19.39 23.49 -28.90
C LYS A 218 19.70 22.73 -27.61
N PHE A 219 20.97 22.40 -27.36
CA PHE A 219 21.39 21.69 -26.15
C PHE A 219 21.04 22.43 -24.87
N ASP A 220 21.20 23.74 -24.86
CA ASP A 220 20.92 24.57 -23.68
C ASP A 220 19.43 24.57 -23.32
N SER A 221 18.55 24.46 -24.31
CA SER A 221 17.09 24.44 -24.11
C SER A 221 16.56 23.10 -23.59
N LEU A 222 17.30 22.01 -23.75
CA LEU A 222 16.83 20.65 -23.43
C LEU A 222 17.27 20.23 -22.01
N THR A 223 16.33 20.22 -21.06
CA THR A 223 16.57 19.76 -19.68
C THR A 223 16.08 18.33 -19.48
N GLY A 224 16.88 17.47 -18.84
CA GLY A 224 16.47 16.13 -18.41
C GLY A 224 17.39 14.99 -18.86
N ASN A 225 17.37 13.88 -18.10
CA ASN A 225 18.28 12.75 -18.30
C ASN A 225 18.02 11.96 -19.59
N VAL A 226 16.81 12.06 -20.16
CA VAL A 226 16.41 11.37 -21.40
C VAL A 226 17.31 11.76 -22.59
N TYR A 227 17.82 13.00 -22.62
CA TYR A 227 18.70 13.49 -23.69
C TYR A 227 20.19 13.20 -23.48
N SER A 228 20.58 12.68 -22.30
CA SER A 228 22.00 12.61 -21.87
C SER A 228 22.89 11.82 -22.82
N ASN A 229 22.45 10.65 -23.30
CA ASN A 229 23.23 9.81 -24.20
C ASN A 229 23.45 10.48 -25.56
N LEU A 230 22.39 11.05 -26.15
CA LEU A 230 22.48 11.73 -27.43
C LEU A 230 23.37 12.99 -27.33
N LYS A 231 23.25 13.74 -26.24
CA LYS A 231 24.15 14.88 -25.95
C LYS A 231 25.61 14.46 -25.87
N LYS A 232 25.88 13.31 -25.24
CA LYS A 232 27.24 12.76 -25.16
C LYS A 232 27.79 12.39 -26.53
N GLU A 233 27.02 11.67 -27.34
CA GLU A 233 27.43 11.25 -28.70
C GLU A 233 27.77 12.46 -29.60
N ILE A 234 26.95 13.50 -29.58
CA ILE A 234 27.21 14.75 -30.33
C ILE A 234 28.45 15.49 -29.79
N ASN A 235 28.63 15.55 -28.47
CA ASN A 235 29.84 16.15 -27.89
C ASN A 235 31.11 15.39 -28.28
N ASP A 236 31.02 14.07 -28.41
CA ASP A 236 32.13 13.26 -28.88
C ASP A 236 32.43 13.54 -30.37
N ILE A 237 31.41 13.81 -31.20
CA ILE A 237 31.60 14.31 -32.57
C ILE A 237 32.33 15.66 -32.57
N PHE A 238 31.92 16.63 -31.74
CA PHE A 238 32.59 17.93 -31.63
C PHE A 238 34.07 17.81 -31.22
N LYS A 239 34.40 16.90 -30.31
CA LYS A 239 35.80 16.67 -29.89
C LYS A 239 36.65 16.01 -30.98
N SER A 240 36.02 15.24 -31.87
CA SER A 240 36.71 14.57 -32.97
C SER A 240 36.97 15.47 -34.19
N GLU A 241 36.40 16.68 -34.21
CA GLU A 241 36.50 17.64 -35.33
C GLU A 241 37.96 17.86 -35.77
N SER A 242 38.84 18.20 -34.82
CA SER A 242 40.25 18.53 -35.10
C SER A 242 41.13 17.32 -35.46
N GLN A 243 40.58 16.09 -35.43
CA GLN A 243 41.30 14.86 -35.72
C GLN A 243 41.08 14.36 -37.17
N ASN A 244 40.17 14.99 -37.91
CA ASN A 244 39.75 14.56 -39.25
C ASN A 244 40.27 15.53 -40.32
N ASN A 245 41.52 15.30 -40.75
CA ASN A 245 42.25 16.23 -41.63
C ASN A 245 41.96 16.06 -43.14
N SER A 246 41.36 14.94 -43.56
CA SER A 246 40.96 14.76 -44.97
C SER A 246 39.51 15.16 -45.17
N ILE A 247 39.20 15.71 -46.34
CA ILE A 247 37.86 16.23 -46.66
C ILE A 247 36.78 15.15 -46.54
N SER A 248 37.10 13.91 -46.95
CA SER A 248 36.25 12.73 -46.83
C SER A 248 35.96 12.37 -45.37
N SER A 249 36.99 12.36 -44.52
CA SER A 249 36.84 12.03 -43.10
C SER A 249 36.04 13.09 -42.35
N PHE A 250 36.26 14.37 -42.67
CA PHE A 250 35.53 15.48 -42.08
C PHE A 250 34.05 15.44 -42.49
N TYR A 251 33.75 15.23 -43.77
CA TYR A 251 32.37 15.11 -44.25
C TYR A 251 31.62 13.99 -43.53
N GLU A 252 32.17 12.78 -43.51
CA GLU A 252 31.45 11.61 -43.00
C GLU A 252 31.36 11.59 -41.46
N LYS A 253 32.50 11.75 -40.79
CA LYS A 253 32.59 11.54 -39.34
C LYS A 253 32.18 12.76 -38.54
N VAL A 254 32.29 13.95 -39.11
CA VAL A 254 31.96 15.21 -38.43
C VAL A 254 30.62 15.70 -38.94
N TYR A 255 30.56 16.21 -40.18
CA TYR A 255 29.36 16.89 -40.68
C TYR A 255 28.15 15.95 -40.78
N TYR A 256 28.29 14.82 -41.46
CA TYR A 256 27.17 13.91 -41.72
C TYR A 256 26.63 13.27 -40.43
N SER A 257 27.55 12.83 -39.58
CA SER A 257 27.22 12.23 -38.29
C SER A 257 26.54 13.23 -37.36
N LEU A 258 26.99 14.48 -37.32
CA LEU A 258 26.34 15.54 -36.54
C LEU A 258 24.91 15.78 -37.01
N ASN A 259 24.69 15.90 -38.32
CA ASN A 259 23.35 16.15 -38.86
C ASN A 259 22.37 15.02 -38.51
N LYS A 260 22.79 13.76 -38.68
CA LYS A 260 21.99 12.58 -38.28
C LYS A 260 21.60 12.61 -36.81
N LYS A 261 22.56 12.91 -35.94
CA LYS A 261 22.30 12.97 -34.49
C LYS A 261 21.44 14.16 -34.10
N TYR A 262 21.52 15.27 -34.83
CA TYR A 262 20.63 16.40 -34.63
C TYR A 262 19.19 16.08 -35.03
N GLU A 263 18.96 15.40 -36.16
CA GLU A 263 17.63 14.90 -36.55
C GLU A 263 17.03 13.96 -35.49
N GLU A 264 17.83 13.01 -34.97
CA GLU A 264 17.42 12.12 -33.88
C GLU A 264 17.02 12.91 -32.61
N LEU A 265 17.75 14.00 -32.29
CA LEU A 265 17.45 14.86 -31.15
C LEU A 265 16.10 15.57 -31.29
N LEU A 266 15.83 16.14 -32.47
CA LEU A 266 14.58 16.84 -32.76
C LEU A 266 13.38 15.88 -32.69
N ASP A 267 13.53 14.65 -33.19
CA ASP A 267 12.50 13.62 -33.11
C ASP A 267 12.24 13.15 -31.67
N LEU A 268 13.28 13.06 -30.84
CA LEU A 268 13.15 12.70 -29.43
C LEU A 268 12.45 13.81 -28.63
N GLU A 269 12.80 15.07 -28.86
CA GLU A 269 12.11 16.22 -28.28
C GLU A 269 10.62 16.22 -28.62
N LYS A 270 10.29 16.03 -29.91
CA LYS A 270 8.89 15.96 -30.36
C LYS A 270 8.11 14.85 -29.67
N ARG A 271 8.72 13.68 -29.47
CA ARG A 271 8.12 12.54 -28.75
C ARG A 271 7.88 12.84 -27.28
N GLU A 272 8.86 13.41 -26.58
CA GLU A 272 8.72 13.73 -25.14
C GLU A 272 7.70 14.86 -24.89
N ASN A 273 7.66 15.87 -25.76
CA ASN A 273 6.64 16.91 -25.71
C ASN A 273 5.22 16.35 -25.90
N ASN A 274 5.04 15.46 -26.89
CA ASN A 274 3.75 14.78 -27.09
C ASN A 274 3.35 13.91 -25.89
N LYS A 275 4.30 13.16 -25.32
CA LYS A 275 4.02 12.32 -24.14
C LYS A 275 3.57 13.15 -22.93
N THR A 276 4.23 14.27 -22.68
CA THR A 276 3.89 15.17 -21.56
C THR A 276 2.53 15.83 -21.78
N TYR A 277 2.23 16.23 -23.03
CA TYR A 277 0.92 16.74 -23.41
C TYR A 277 -0.20 15.72 -23.15
N GLU A 278 -0.01 14.46 -23.56
CA GLU A 278 -1.00 13.40 -23.34
C GLU A 278 -1.24 13.11 -21.85
N ILE A 279 -0.20 13.16 -21.00
CA ILE A 279 -0.36 13.03 -19.54
C ILE A 279 -1.28 14.13 -19.00
N HIS A 280 -1.01 15.40 -19.33
CA HIS A 280 -1.85 16.50 -18.85
C HIS A 280 -3.28 16.45 -19.39
N LYS A 281 -3.46 15.97 -20.63
CA LYS A 281 -4.77 15.74 -21.22
C LYS A 281 -5.55 14.65 -20.47
N GLN A 282 -4.90 13.55 -20.09
CA GLN A 282 -5.52 12.47 -19.29
C GLN A 282 -5.87 12.93 -17.87
N GLU A 283 -4.98 13.66 -17.21
CA GLU A 283 -5.21 14.22 -15.88
C GLU A 283 -6.39 15.20 -15.89
N LEU A 284 -6.44 16.12 -16.86
CA LEU A 284 -7.55 17.06 -17.01
C LEU A 284 -8.87 16.33 -17.31
N SER A 285 -8.85 15.30 -18.18
CA SER A 285 -10.04 14.50 -18.49
C SER A 285 -10.60 13.79 -17.24
N SER A 286 -9.71 13.26 -16.39
CA SER A 286 -10.09 12.63 -15.12
C SER A 286 -10.67 13.64 -14.13
N LEU A 287 -10.08 14.84 -14.06
CA LEU A 287 -10.58 15.92 -13.23
C LEU A 287 -11.96 16.42 -13.70
N VAL A 288 -12.18 16.55 -15.02
CA VAL A 288 -13.49 16.88 -15.60
C VAL A 288 -14.55 15.84 -15.23
N ALA A 289 -14.24 14.55 -15.33
CA ALA A 289 -15.18 13.50 -14.95
C ALA A 289 -15.56 13.60 -13.46
N SER A 290 -14.57 13.80 -12.59
CA SER A 290 -14.78 13.98 -11.15
C SER A 290 -15.59 15.24 -10.84
N ALA A 291 -15.29 16.36 -11.50
CA ALA A 291 -16.00 17.62 -11.36
C ALA A 291 -17.46 17.52 -11.82
N LYS A 292 -17.76 16.76 -12.89
CA LYS A 292 -19.13 16.47 -13.32
C LYS A 292 -19.92 15.66 -12.30
N GLN A 293 -19.27 14.67 -11.67
CA GLN A 293 -19.90 13.91 -10.58
C GLN A 293 -20.19 14.81 -9.37
N LEU A 294 -19.22 15.66 -8.99
CA LEU A 294 -19.40 16.66 -7.93
C LEU A 294 -20.58 17.59 -8.26
N LYS A 295 -20.62 18.17 -9.45
CA LYS A 295 -21.73 19.00 -9.94
C LYS A 295 -23.09 18.33 -9.76
N LYS A 296 -23.23 17.07 -10.18
CA LYS A 296 -24.49 16.31 -10.07
C LYS A 296 -24.88 16.11 -8.60
N SER A 297 -23.91 15.78 -7.75
CA SER A 297 -24.13 15.62 -6.31
C SER A 297 -24.58 16.93 -5.65
N ILE A 298 -23.92 18.05 -5.96
CA ILE A 298 -24.26 19.39 -5.47
C ILE A 298 -25.70 19.75 -5.86
N SER A 299 -26.03 19.60 -7.14
CA SER A 299 -27.36 19.95 -7.67
C SER A 299 -28.49 19.15 -7.02
N THR A 300 -28.19 17.95 -6.52
CA THR A 300 -29.17 17.07 -5.89
C THR A 300 -29.31 17.34 -4.39
N ASN A 301 -28.18 17.58 -3.69
CA ASN A 301 -28.12 17.52 -2.22
C ASN A 301 -27.83 18.87 -1.54
N TYR A 302 -27.36 19.87 -2.30
CA TYR A 302 -26.82 21.15 -1.81
C TYR A 302 -27.21 22.31 -2.74
N SER A 303 -28.52 22.54 -2.91
CA SER A 303 -29.05 23.57 -3.84
C SER A 303 -28.62 25.01 -3.54
N SER A 304 -28.10 25.28 -2.35
CA SER A 304 -27.58 26.60 -1.94
C SER A 304 -26.16 26.88 -2.42
N ILE A 305 -25.40 25.88 -2.88
CA ILE A 305 -24.03 26.08 -3.40
C ILE A 305 -24.12 26.49 -4.87
N THR A 306 -23.53 27.64 -5.20
CA THR A 306 -23.42 28.09 -6.59
C THR A 306 -22.39 27.25 -7.34
N ILE A 307 -22.74 26.77 -8.55
CA ILE A 307 -21.88 25.91 -9.39
C ILE A 307 -21.51 26.55 -10.73
N ALA A 308 -21.83 27.83 -10.94
CA ALA A 308 -21.64 28.50 -12.23
C ALA A 308 -20.17 28.48 -12.71
N ASP A 309 -19.22 28.75 -11.81
CA ASP A 309 -17.79 28.71 -12.15
C ASP A 309 -17.29 27.28 -12.39
N LEU A 310 -17.81 26.29 -11.65
CA LEU A 310 -17.52 24.87 -11.92
C LEU A 310 -18.02 24.44 -13.30
N GLU A 311 -19.24 24.85 -13.68
CA GLU A 311 -19.79 24.57 -15.01
C GLU A 311 -18.98 25.24 -16.11
N LYS A 312 -18.58 26.50 -15.90
CA LYS A 312 -17.71 27.24 -16.80
C LYS A 312 -16.37 26.51 -17.00
N TYR A 313 -15.67 26.17 -15.92
CA TYR A 313 -14.36 25.51 -16.03
C TYR A 313 -14.43 24.08 -16.54
N ILE A 314 -15.51 23.34 -16.27
CA ILE A 314 -15.77 22.04 -16.92
C ILE A 314 -15.88 22.24 -18.44
N THR A 315 -16.69 23.20 -18.89
CA THR A 315 -16.91 23.46 -20.32
C THR A 315 -15.63 23.93 -21.01
N GLU A 316 -14.89 24.84 -20.38
CA GLU A 316 -13.58 25.28 -20.86
C GLU A 316 -12.57 24.12 -20.93
N ALA A 317 -12.51 23.26 -19.91
CA ALA A 317 -11.64 22.09 -19.91
C ALA A 317 -12.00 21.09 -21.01
N GLU A 318 -13.28 20.80 -21.23
CA GLU A 318 -13.74 19.91 -22.31
C GLU A 318 -13.41 20.48 -23.69
N SER A 319 -13.61 21.78 -23.88
CA SER A 319 -13.19 22.48 -25.10
C SER A 319 -11.68 22.34 -25.31
N LYS A 320 -10.87 22.53 -24.27
CA LYS A 320 -9.40 22.42 -24.36
C LYS A 320 -8.91 20.98 -24.60
N ILE A 321 -9.60 19.95 -24.08
CA ILE A 321 -9.29 18.53 -24.35
C ILE A 321 -9.59 18.15 -25.82
N ASN A 322 -10.69 18.66 -26.36
CA ASN A 322 -11.20 18.27 -27.68
C ASN A 322 -10.57 19.06 -28.85
N ASN A 323 -9.93 20.21 -28.56
CA ASN A 323 -9.24 21.04 -29.54
C ASN A 323 -7.71 20.87 -29.48
N ASN A 324 -6.98 21.35 -30.49
CA ASN A 324 -5.52 21.40 -30.51
C ASN A 324 -4.97 22.51 -29.59
N SER A 325 -5.21 22.38 -28.29
CA SER A 325 -4.73 23.31 -27.26
C SER A 325 -3.24 23.11 -26.98
N THR A 326 -2.57 24.11 -26.42
CA THR A 326 -1.18 23.96 -25.97
C THR A 326 -1.11 23.29 -24.59
N LYS A 327 0.07 22.80 -24.22
CA LYS A 327 0.33 22.21 -22.89
C LYS A 327 0.03 23.21 -21.77
N GLU A 328 0.47 24.45 -21.94
CA GLU A 328 0.30 25.52 -20.96
C GLU A 328 -1.18 25.83 -20.73
N GLU A 329 -1.99 25.81 -21.79
CA GLU A 329 -3.45 25.98 -21.70
C GLU A 329 -4.12 24.84 -20.93
N LEU A 330 -3.68 23.58 -21.12
CA LEU A 330 -4.19 22.43 -20.36
C LEU A 330 -3.85 22.54 -18.87
N ILE A 331 -2.65 22.98 -18.52
CA ILE A 331 -2.22 23.17 -17.13
C ILE A 331 -3.00 24.30 -16.46
N GLU A 332 -3.15 25.43 -17.14
CA GLU A 332 -3.88 26.58 -16.62
C GLU A 332 -5.33 26.21 -16.29
N ILE A 333 -6.04 25.57 -17.21
CA ILE A 333 -7.44 25.19 -16.98
C ILE A 333 -7.58 24.08 -15.93
N LYS A 334 -6.63 23.13 -15.87
CA LYS A 334 -6.58 22.12 -14.79
C LYS A 334 -6.51 22.79 -13.41
N ASN A 335 -5.64 23.79 -13.27
CA ASN A 335 -5.47 24.49 -11.99
C ASN A 335 -6.72 25.28 -11.60
N LYS A 336 -7.36 25.97 -12.55
CA LYS A 336 -8.63 26.68 -12.31
C LYS A 336 -9.75 25.71 -11.88
N LEU A 337 -9.91 24.61 -12.61
CA LEU A 337 -10.91 23.59 -12.29
C LEU A 337 -10.66 22.96 -10.91
N GLN A 338 -9.40 22.65 -10.58
CA GLN A 338 -9.03 22.08 -9.28
C GLN A 338 -9.30 23.05 -8.11
N ALA A 339 -9.01 24.34 -8.28
CA ALA A 339 -9.28 25.35 -7.27
C ALA A 339 -10.78 25.48 -7.01
N GLU A 340 -11.59 25.46 -8.07
CA GLU A 340 -13.04 25.54 -7.95
C GLU A 340 -13.65 24.29 -7.31
N VAL A 341 -13.20 23.08 -7.71
CA VAL A 341 -13.57 21.82 -7.05
C VAL A 341 -13.28 21.89 -5.55
N THR A 342 -12.10 22.36 -5.16
CA THR A 342 -11.70 22.48 -3.75
C THR A 342 -12.60 23.46 -2.98
N THR A 343 -12.96 24.57 -3.62
CA THR A 343 -13.85 25.60 -3.04
C THR A 343 -15.25 25.03 -2.78
N ILE A 344 -15.81 24.33 -3.77
CA ILE A 344 -17.13 23.70 -3.64
C ILE A 344 -17.14 22.59 -2.59
N GLU A 345 -16.11 21.75 -2.55
CA GLU A 345 -16.00 20.71 -1.52
C GLU A 345 -15.93 21.29 -0.09
N LEU A 346 -15.22 22.41 0.09
CA LEU A 346 -15.18 23.11 1.38
C LEU A 346 -16.57 23.60 1.79
N GLU A 347 -17.34 24.19 0.87
CA GLU A 347 -18.71 24.63 1.13
C GLU A 347 -19.64 23.44 1.49
N VAL A 348 -19.51 22.30 0.80
CA VAL A 348 -20.25 21.08 1.15
C VAL A 348 -20.00 20.66 2.60
N ILE A 349 -18.74 20.66 3.02
CA ILE A 349 -18.37 20.24 4.38
C ILE A 349 -18.90 21.22 5.42
N LYS A 350 -18.89 22.53 5.16
CA LYS A 350 -19.51 23.53 6.04
C LYS A 350 -21.01 23.30 6.19
N ILE A 351 -21.72 22.99 5.11
CA ILE A 351 -23.16 22.67 5.18
C ILE A 351 -23.40 21.39 5.98
N LYS A 352 -22.61 20.34 5.74
CA LYS A 352 -22.70 19.10 6.55
C LYS A 352 -22.49 19.39 8.04
N PHE A 353 -21.46 20.18 8.36
CA PHE A 353 -21.17 20.52 9.74
C PHE A 353 -22.29 21.34 10.38
N SER A 354 -22.88 22.28 9.64
CA SER A 354 -24.04 23.04 10.10
C SER A 354 -25.27 22.14 10.35
N ARG A 355 -25.55 21.19 9.46
CA ARG A 355 -26.63 20.20 9.64
C ARG A 355 -26.41 19.32 10.87
N GLU A 356 -25.17 18.91 11.15
CA GLU A 356 -24.88 18.14 12.36
C GLU A 356 -25.04 18.98 13.63
N ILE A 357 -24.70 20.27 13.59
CA ILE A 357 -24.98 21.20 14.69
C ILE A 357 -26.49 21.30 14.92
N GLU A 358 -27.30 21.50 13.87
CA GLU A 358 -28.77 21.54 13.97
C GLU A 358 -29.35 20.24 14.53
N ASN A 359 -28.80 19.09 14.11
CA ASN A 359 -29.17 17.78 14.63
C ASN A 359 -28.84 17.67 16.14
N ALA A 360 -27.66 18.12 16.56
CA ALA A 360 -27.28 18.15 17.97
C ALA A 360 -28.18 19.08 18.80
N GLU A 361 -28.61 20.23 18.25
CA GLU A 361 -29.57 21.12 18.91
C GLU A 361 -30.93 20.46 19.11
N ARG A 362 -31.41 19.71 18.11
CA ARG A 362 -32.61 18.88 18.25
C ARG A 362 -32.43 17.83 19.34
N ILE A 363 -31.30 17.13 19.37
CA ILE A 363 -30.98 16.13 20.40
C ILE A 363 -30.99 16.75 21.80
N ILE A 364 -30.43 17.96 21.99
CA ILE A 364 -30.52 18.68 23.28
C ILE A 364 -31.96 18.85 23.74
N ASN A 365 -32.87 19.18 22.82
CA ASN A 365 -34.28 19.40 23.13
C ASN A 365 -35.02 18.08 23.42
N GLU A 366 -34.52 16.95 22.91
CA GLU A 366 -35.03 15.61 23.17
C GLU A 366 -34.47 14.97 24.45
N ILE A 367 -33.36 15.49 25.00
CA ILE A 367 -32.86 15.06 26.30
C ILE A 367 -33.80 15.60 27.39
N GLU A 368 -34.15 14.76 28.36
CA GLU A 368 -35.08 15.09 29.44
C GLU A 368 -34.53 16.25 30.31
N SER A 369 -35.41 17.01 30.96
CA SER A 369 -35.02 18.12 31.84
C SER A 369 -34.79 17.70 33.29
N GLU A 370 -34.79 16.39 33.57
CA GLU A 370 -34.56 15.85 34.91
C GLU A 370 -33.11 16.11 35.38
N LYS A 371 -32.93 16.16 36.70
CA LYS A 371 -31.66 16.51 37.36
C LYS A 371 -30.47 15.66 36.89
N PHE A 372 -30.70 14.40 36.50
CA PHE A 372 -29.66 13.48 36.04
C PHE A 372 -29.02 13.87 34.70
N TYR A 373 -29.75 14.61 33.86
CA TYR A 373 -29.33 14.92 32.48
C TYR A 373 -28.76 16.34 32.32
N ILE A 374 -28.82 17.18 33.35
CA ILE A 374 -28.43 18.59 33.26
C ILE A 374 -26.99 18.75 32.78
N SER A 375 -26.04 18.03 33.37
CA SER A 375 -24.63 18.09 32.95
C SER A 375 -24.41 17.56 31.53
N LEU A 376 -25.17 16.54 31.11
CA LEU A 376 -25.11 16.02 29.75
C LEU A 376 -25.58 17.09 28.74
N ARG A 377 -26.69 17.77 29.04
CA ARG A 377 -27.22 18.89 28.23
C ARG A 377 -26.24 20.05 28.16
N ASN A 378 -25.69 20.46 29.30
CA ASN A 378 -24.72 21.58 29.37
C ASN A 378 -23.46 21.28 28.57
N ASN A 379 -22.95 20.04 28.66
CA ASN A 379 -21.78 19.62 27.89
C ASN A 379 -22.06 19.61 26.39
N LEU A 380 -23.23 19.11 25.96
CA LEU A 380 -23.62 19.15 24.56
C LEU A 380 -23.81 20.59 24.06
N GLN A 381 -24.45 21.46 24.85
CA GLN A 381 -24.64 22.87 24.50
C GLN A 381 -23.30 23.58 24.31
N LYS A 382 -22.35 23.37 25.22
CA LYS A 382 -21.00 23.95 25.12
C LYS A 382 -20.27 23.51 23.85
N GLN A 383 -20.40 22.23 23.47
CA GLN A 383 -19.81 21.74 22.21
C GLN A 383 -20.52 22.30 20.99
N ILE A 384 -21.85 22.44 21.02
CA ILE A 384 -22.61 23.12 19.95
C ILE A 384 -22.12 24.54 19.77
N ASP A 385 -22.00 25.32 20.86
CA ASP A 385 -21.57 26.72 20.80
C ASP A 385 -20.13 26.82 20.26
N THR A 386 -19.24 25.95 20.72
CA THR A 386 -17.85 25.86 20.21
C THR A 386 -17.80 25.52 18.72
N SER A 387 -18.64 24.58 18.27
CA SER A 387 -18.74 24.18 16.86
C SER A 387 -19.34 25.27 15.99
N LYS A 388 -20.33 26.03 16.50
CA LYS A 388 -20.89 27.21 15.82
C LYS A 388 -19.85 28.30 15.61
N GLU A 389 -19.07 28.64 16.64
CA GLU A 389 -17.97 29.61 16.51
C GLU A 389 -16.94 29.18 15.44
N LEU A 390 -16.67 27.88 15.34
CA LEU A 390 -15.79 27.31 14.32
C LEU A 390 -16.39 27.35 12.92
N SER A 391 -17.68 27.02 12.77
CA SER A 391 -18.40 27.04 11.49
C SER A 391 -18.41 28.42 10.83
N ASN A 392 -18.29 29.49 11.63
CA ASN A 392 -18.26 30.87 11.19
C ASN A 392 -16.86 31.39 10.81
N LYS A 393 -15.78 30.61 10.97
CA LYS A 393 -14.41 31.04 10.63
C LYS A 393 -14.06 30.77 9.17
N THR A 394 -13.81 31.82 8.41
CA THR A 394 -13.58 31.77 6.94
C THR A 394 -12.20 31.27 6.50
N ASN A 395 -11.21 31.15 7.39
CA ASN A 395 -9.79 30.93 7.01
C ASN A 395 -9.26 29.50 7.20
N LYS A 396 -10.11 28.49 7.44
CA LYS A 396 -9.65 27.09 7.64
C LYS A 396 -9.73 26.28 6.35
N ASN A 397 -8.76 25.39 6.15
CA ASN A 397 -8.73 24.48 5.01
C ASN A 397 -9.73 23.32 5.17
N LYS A 398 -10.02 22.61 4.08
CA LYS A 398 -10.96 21.47 4.02
C LYS A 398 -10.73 20.43 5.13
N LYS A 399 -9.49 19.99 5.27
CA LYS A 399 -9.11 18.91 6.20
C LYS A 399 -9.41 19.27 7.66
N GLU A 400 -9.15 20.52 8.06
CA GLU A 400 -9.45 20.96 9.41
C GLU A 400 -10.95 20.95 9.74
N TYR A 401 -11.80 21.19 8.73
CA TYR A 401 -13.25 21.09 8.90
C TYR A 401 -13.71 19.63 8.99
N GLU A 402 -13.15 18.72 8.19
CA GLU A 402 -13.45 17.28 8.25
C GLU A 402 -13.08 16.70 9.63
N ASP A 403 -11.85 16.95 10.10
CA ASP A 403 -11.38 16.47 11.42
C ASP A 403 -12.25 16.98 12.58
N LYS A 404 -12.84 18.18 12.43
CA LYS A 404 -13.73 18.78 13.44
C LYS A 404 -15.14 18.21 13.37
N LEU A 405 -15.65 18.00 12.17
CA LEU A 405 -16.94 17.34 11.94
C LEU A 405 -16.94 15.94 12.56
N ASP A 406 -15.93 15.13 12.27
CA ASP A 406 -15.85 13.76 12.78
C ASP A 406 -15.78 13.71 14.32
N LYS A 407 -14.99 14.60 14.94
CA LYS A 407 -14.94 14.72 16.41
C LYS A 407 -16.27 15.16 17.01
N PHE A 408 -16.99 16.04 16.32
CA PHE A 408 -18.30 16.50 16.79
C PHE A 408 -19.36 15.40 16.69
N ILE A 409 -19.39 14.66 15.58
CA ILE A 409 -20.29 13.50 15.40
C ILE A 409 -20.02 12.46 16.50
N SER A 410 -18.76 12.08 16.71
CA SER A 410 -18.39 11.12 17.76
C SER A 410 -18.81 11.60 19.16
N PHE A 411 -18.67 12.90 19.45
CA PHE A 411 -19.12 13.47 20.72
C PHE A 411 -20.65 13.38 20.88
N VAL A 412 -21.43 13.64 19.82
CA VAL A 412 -22.91 13.53 19.85
C VAL A 412 -23.34 12.07 20.08
N GLU A 413 -22.66 11.11 19.45
CA GLU A 413 -22.89 9.67 19.67
C GLU A 413 -22.65 9.27 21.13
N ASP A 414 -21.55 9.73 21.73
CA ASP A 414 -21.24 9.51 23.14
C ASP A 414 -22.31 10.12 24.07
N VAL A 415 -22.86 11.29 23.72
CA VAL A 415 -23.96 11.90 24.46
C VAL A 415 -25.21 11.02 24.42
N LEU A 416 -25.61 10.50 23.26
CA LEU A 416 -26.76 9.61 23.13
C LEU A 416 -26.58 8.32 23.92
N LYS A 417 -25.37 7.75 23.90
CA LYS A 417 -25.04 6.57 24.71
C LYS A 417 -25.17 6.85 26.21
N ASN A 418 -24.64 7.96 26.68
CA ASN A 418 -24.74 8.36 28.08
C ASN A 418 -26.18 8.70 28.49
N LYS A 419 -26.98 9.31 27.60
CA LYS A 419 -28.42 9.51 27.81
C LYS A 419 -29.10 8.17 28.14
N LYS A 420 -28.85 7.15 27.33
CA LYS A 420 -29.40 5.81 27.54
C LYS A 420 -28.93 5.20 28.86
N ASN A 421 -27.62 5.24 29.14
CA ASN A 421 -27.07 4.67 30.38
C ASN A 421 -27.68 5.30 31.64
N ILE A 422 -27.88 6.62 31.65
CA ILE A 422 -28.54 7.32 32.76
C ILE A 422 -29.99 6.86 32.88
N SER A 423 -30.72 6.77 31.76
CA SER A 423 -32.12 6.30 31.75
C SER A 423 -32.25 4.90 32.34
N ASP A 424 -31.41 3.97 31.91
CA ASP A 424 -31.42 2.58 32.37
C ASP A 424 -31.12 2.52 33.88
N ALA A 425 -30.13 3.28 34.36
CA ALA A 425 -29.77 3.32 35.78
C ALA A 425 -30.87 3.95 36.66
N VAL A 426 -31.51 5.03 36.21
CA VAL A 426 -32.65 5.63 36.93
C VAL A 426 -33.81 4.65 37.05
N GLU A 427 -34.12 3.89 35.99
CA GLU A 427 -35.21 2.92 35.99
C GLU A 427 -34.93 1.72 36.91
N LEU A 428 -33.67 1.29 37.01
CA LEU A 428 -33.24 0.28 37.98
C LEU A 428 -33.51 0.75 39.42
N VAL A 429 -33.03 1.93 39.79
CA VAL A 429 -33.26 2.50 41.13
C VAL A 429 -34.76 2.61 41.44
N LYS A 430 -35.57 3.11 40.49
CA LYS A 430 -37.04 3.18 40.66
C LYS A 430 -37.67 1.81 40.88
N THR A 431 -37.21 0.81 40.13
CA THR A 431 -37.68 -0.58 40.25
C THR A 431 -37.37 -1.14 41.62
N ASP A 432 -36.17 -0.91 42.16
CA ASP A 432 -35.78 -1.46 43.46
C ASP A 432 -36.46 -0.74 44.62
N ILE A 433 -36.62 0.59 44.54
CA ILE A 433 -37.46 1.33 45.49
C ILE A 433 -38.87 0.71 45.56
N LYS A 434 -39.48 0.45 44.39
CA LYS A 434 -40.81 -0.15 44.32
C LYS A 434 -40.85 -1.56 44.91
N LYS A 435 -39.85 -2.40 44.65
CA LYS A 435 -39.76 -3.74 45.26
C LYS A 435 -39.73 -3.64 46.79
N VAL A 436 -38.90 -2.74 47.34
CA VAL A 436 -38.84 -2.53 48.80
C VAL A 436 -40.19 -2.07 49.34
N GLU A 437 -40.85 -1.13 48.66
CA GLU A 437 -42.19 -0.63 49.03
C GLU A 437 -43.23 -1.75 49.03
N ASP A 438 -43.26 -2.58 47.98
CA ASP A 438 -44.19 -3.70 47.85
C ASP A 438 -43.95 -4.74 48.95
N THR A 439 -42.69 -5.11 49.22
CA THR A 439 -42.31 -6.04 50.29
C THR A 439 -42.76 -5.53 51.67
N ILE A 440 -42.55 -4.24 51.95
CA ILE A 440 -43.00 -3.60 53.19
C ILE A 440 -44.53 -3.57 53.26
N ASN A 441 -45.21 -3.08 52.23
CA ASN A 441 -46.66 -2.90 52.24
C ASN A 441 -47.41 -4.22 52.38
N ASN A 442 -46.90 -5.30 51.79
CA ASN A 442 -47.50 -6.63 51.88
C ASN A 442 -47.41 -7.26 53.29
N ASN A 443 -46.58 -6.71 54.18
CA ASN A 443 -46.28 -7.35 55.47
C ASN A 443 -46.36 -6.42 56.69
N LYS A 444 -46.37 -5.09 56.53
CA LYS A 444 -46.41 -4.12 57.63
C LYS A 444 -47.63 -4.25 58.54
N ASP A 445 -48.78 -4.62 57.97
CA ASP A 445 -50.05 -4.72 58.68
C ASP A 445 -50.24 -6.09 59.35
N LYS A 446 -49.33 -7.04 59.08
CA LYS A 446 -49.34 -8.36 59.72
C LYS A 446 -48.60 -8.27 61.05
N LYS A 447 -49.33 -8.55 62.14
CA LYS A 447 -48.81 -8.44 63.52
C LYS A 447 -47.47 -9.17 63.70
N LEU A 448 -47.31 -10.35 63.09
CA LEU A 448 -46.09 -11.17 63.17
C LEU A 448 -44.82 -10.44 62.69
N PHE A 449 -44.91 -9.65 61.63
CA PHE A 449 -43.76 -8.99 61.01
C PHE A 449 -43.60 -7.52 61.41
N SER A 450 -44.66 -6.92 61.98
CA SER A 450 -44.78 -5.48 62.25
C SER A 450 -43.58 -4.89 63.00
N GLU A 451 -43.09 -5.54 64.06
CA GLU A 451 -41.96 -5.05 64.86
C GLU A 451 -40.64 -4.98 64.07
N LYS A 452 -40.43 -5.88 63.10
CA LYS A 452 -39.23 -5.89 62.24
C LYS A 452 -39.36 -4.98 61.03
N ILE A 453 -40.56 -4.83 60.49
CA ILE A 453 -40.81 -4.01 59.29
C ILE A 453 -40.86 -2.53 59.63
N GLN A 454 -41.44 -2.15 60.77
CA GLN A 454 -41.64 -0.74 61.12
C GLN A 454 -40.33 0.09 61.11
N PRO A 455 -39.20 -0.39 61.67
CA PRO A 455 -37.92 0.32 61.55
C PRO A 455 -37.43 0.46 60.09
N ARG A 456 -37.76 -0.49 59.22
CA ARG A 456 -37.33 -0.52 57.81
C ARG A 456 -38.07 0.51 56.96
N VAL A 457 -39.31 0.85 57.31
CA VAL A 457 -40.06 1.97 56.71
C VAL A 457 -39.28 3.27 56.84
N ASN A 458 -38.73 3.54 58.03
CA ASN A 458 -37.94 4.75 58.28
C ASN A 458 -36.64 4.74 57.47
N VAL A 459 -35.95 3.60 57.38
CA VAL A 459 -34.72 3.47 56.58
C VAL A 459 -34.99 3.72 55.10
N LEU A 460 -36.06 3.12 54.55
CA LEU A 460 -36.48 3.36 53.16
C LEU A 460 -36.76 4.85 52.92
N ASN A 461 -37.56 5.48 53.79
CA ASN A 461 -37.90 6.90 53.65
C ASN A 461 -36.66 7.81 53.70
N THR A 462 -35.71 7.52 54.59
CA THR A 462 -34.45 8.27 54.66
C THR A 462 -33.63 8.10 53.38
N LYS A 463 -33.44 6.87 52.89
CA LYS A 463 -32.68 6.62 51.65
C LYS A 463 -33.34 7.22 50.41
N LYS A 464 -34.68 7.14 50.30
CA LYS A 464 -35.43 7.83 49.24
C LYS A 464 -35.20 9.34 49.29
N HIS A 465 -35.23 9.91 50.50
CA HIS A 465 -34.99 11.32 50.68
C HIS A 465 -33.56 11.74 50.28
N GLU A 466 -32.56 10.93 50.62
CA GLU A 466 -31.17 11.10 50.19
C GLU A 466 -31.07 11.09 48.66
N TYR A 467 -31.62 10.06 48.00
CA TYR A 467 -31.70 9.94 46.54
C TYR A 467 -32.39 11.14 45.87
N GLU A 468 -33.50 11.60 46.44
CA GLU A 468 -34.26 12.75 45.93
C GLU A 468 -33.50 14.07 46.10
N LYS A 469 -32.74 14.24 47.18
CA LYS A 469 -31.95 15.44 47.46
C LYS A 469 -30.54 15.45 46.88
N GLU A 470 -30.05 14.30 46.41
CA GLU A 470 -28.73 14.20 45.79
C GLU A 470 -28.64 15.20 44.61
N PRO A 471 -27.63 16.08 44.59
CA PRO A 471 -27.46 17.14 43.59
C PRO A 471 -26.85 16.61 42.29
N PHE A 472 -27.51 15.64 41.67
CA PHE A 472 -27.12 15.08 40.36
C PHE A 472 -26.96 16.15 39.28
N ASP A 473 -27.66 17.27 39.41
CA ASP A 473 -27.61 18.42 38.51
C ASP A 473 -26.24 19.14 38.49
N LYS A 474 -25.41 18.91 39.51
CA LYS A 474 -24.08 19.52 39.68
C LYS A 474 -22.94 18.53 39.43
N MET A 475 -23.26 17.27 39.12
CA MET A 475 -22.28 16.20 38.96
C MET A 475 -21.94 15.99 37.49
N GLU A 476 -20.71 15.58 37.20
CA GLU A 476 -20.36 15.10 35.86
C GLU A 476 -21.09 13.78 35.55
N VAL A 477 -21.29 13.50 34.27
CA VAL A 477 -22.07 12.33 33.79
C VAL A 477 -21.57 11.00 34.36
N SER A 478 -20.25 10.82 34.45
CA SER A 478 -19.64 9.62 35.05
C SER A 478 -20.00 9.47 36.54
N VAL A 479 -19.97 10.58 37.28
CA VAL A 479 -20.30 10.62 38.71
C VAL A 479 -21.79 10.40 38.94
N VAL A 480 -22.65 10.92 38.05
CA VAL A 480 -24.10 10.63 38.06
C VAL A 480 -24.34 9.12 37.94
N LEU A 481 -23.70 8.46 36.97
CA LEU A 481 -23.85 7.03 36.76
C LEU A 481 -23.34 6.20 37.96
N GLU A 482 -22.18 6.56 38.51
CA GLU A 482 -21.65 5.94 39.72
C GLU A 482 -22.63 6.06 40.89
N LYS A 483 -23.13 7.28 41.16
CA LYS A 483 -24.10 7.51 42.23
C LYS A 483 -25.41 6.77 42.04
N LEU A 484 -25.92 6.68 40.80
CA LEU A 484 -27.13 5.90 40.52
C LEU A 484 -26.93 4.40 40.79
N ASN A 485 -25.74 3.86 40.47
CA ASN A 485 -25.40 2.48 40.81
C ASN A 485 -25.27 2.27 42.33
N ASP A 486 -24.67 3.22 43.05
CA ASP A 486 -24.62 3.16 44.53
C ASP A 486 -26.05 3.05 45.11
N TYR A 487 -26.99 3.89 44.63
CA TYR A 487 -28.37 3.84 45.08
C TYR A 487 -29.08 2.53 44.69
N HIS A 488 -28.80 1.98 43.50
CA HIS A 488 -29.31 0.68 43.08
C HIS A 488 -28.90 -0.40 44.08
N ASP A 489 -27.60 -0.51 44.37
CA ASP A 489 -27.06 -1.49 45.33
C ASP A 489 -27.66 -1.28 46.72
N GLU A 490 -27.81 -0.03 47.17
CA GLU A 490 -28.38 0.27 48.48
C GLU A 490 -29.84 -0.16 48.63
N PHE A 491 -30.69 0.07 47.62
CA PHE A 491 -32.09 -0.34 47.65
C PHE A 491 -32.26 -1.84 47.43
N GLU A 492 -31.48 -2.46 46.54
CA GLU A 492 -31.49 -3.91 46.35
C GLU A 492 -31.11 -4.64 47.65
N ASN A 493 -30.01 -4.22 48.29
CA ASN A 493 -29.57 -4.81 49.56
C ASN A 493 -30.60 -4.60 50.68
N LEU A 494 -31.26 -3.45 50.72
CA LEU A 494 -32.35 -3.21 51.67
C LEU A 494 -33.51 -4.19 51.45
N ASN A 495 -33.91 -4.45 50.20
CA ASN A 495 -34.97 -5.42 49.90
C ASN A 495 -34.57 -6.83 50.34
N LEU A 496 -33.37 -7.28 49.94
CA LEU A 496 -32.86 -8.62 50.27
C LEU A 496 -32.81 -8.85 51.78
N TYR A 497 -32.37 -7.84 52.53
CA TYR A 497 -32.33 -7.91 53.98
C TYR A 497 -33.74 -8.04 54.59
N ILE A 498 -34.71 -7.26 54.10
CA ILE A 498 -36.10 -7.33 54.58
C ILE A 498 -36.73 -8.68 54.26
N GLU A 499 -36.54 -9.19 53.03
CA GLU A 499 -37.04 -10.50 52.63
C GLU A 499 -36.44 -11.63 53.48
N ALA A 500 -35.14 -11.57 53.78
CA ALA A 500 -34.48 -12.53 54.65
C ALA A 500 -35.08 -12.53 56.07
N ASP A 501 -35.26 -11.34 56.68
CA ASP A 501 -35.89 -11.20 58.00
C ASP A 501 -37.33 -11.77 58.02
N ILE A 502 -38.12 -11.45 57.00
CA ILE A 502 -39.50 -11.95 56.87
C ILE A 502 -39.52 -13.48 56.73
N ASN A 503 -38.67 -14.02 55.85
CA ASN A 503 -38.60 -15.46 55.62
C ASN A 503 -38.14 -16.21 56.87
N GLN A 504 -37.17 -15.68 57.61
CA GLN A 504 -36.76 -16.27 58.88
C GLN A 504 -37.92 -16.35 59.88
N ILE A 505 -38.62 -15.23 60.10
CA ILE A 505 -39.75 -15.19 61.04
C ILE A 505 -40.87 -16.13 60.58
N LYS A 506 -41.15 -16.14 59.28
CA LYS A 506 -42.18 -17.01 58.70
C LYS A 506 -41.85 -18.48 58.92
N ASN A 507 -40.61 -18.90 58.65
CA ASN A 507 -40.18 -20.28 58.87
C ASN A 507 -40.31 -20.68 60.34
N GLU A 508 -39.88 -19.82 61.28
CA GLU A 508 -40.05 -20.07 62.71
C GLU A 508 -41.52 -20.16 63.14
N PHE A 509 -42.40 -19.36 62.54
CA PHE A 509 -43.84 -19.41 62.85
C PHE A 509 -44.54 -20.61 62.22
N ASP A 510 -44.18 -20.98 61.00
CA ASP A 510 -44.81 -22.06 60.24
C ASP A 510 -44.62 -23.43 60.94
N GLU A 511 -43.52 -23.65 61.67
CA GLU A 511 -43.33 -24.83 62.52
C GLU A 511 -44.46 -24.97 63.58
N TYR A 512 -44.80 -23.88 64.26
CA TYR A 512 -45.89 -23.86 65.24
C TYR A 512 -47.27 -23.84 64.59
N LEU A 513 -47.38 -23.27 63.39
CA LEU A 513 -48.60 -23.29 62.59
C LEU A 513 -49.01 -24.72 62.24
N ASP A 514 -48.04 -25.58 61.93
CA ASP A 514 -48.31 -27.00 61.65
C ASP A 514 -48.76 -27.76 62.91
N GLU A 515 -48.18 -27.47 64.08
CA GLU A 515 -48.70 -28.00 65.35
C GLU A 515 -50.15 -27.57 65.62
N TRP A 516 -50.45 -26.29 65.36
CA TRP A 516 -51.79 -25.75 65.50
C TRP A 516 -52.77 -26.44 64.54
N LYS A 517 -52.43 -26.57 63.24
CA LYS A 517 -53.26 -27.26 62.23
C LYS A 517 -53.58 -28.70 62.66
N ASN A 518 -52.57 -29.43 63.12
CA ASN A 518 -52.73 -30.81 63.60
C ASN A 518 -53.71 -30.90 64.78
N LEU A 519 -53.60 -29.98 65.75
CA LEU A 519 -54.53 -29.93 66.87
C LEU A 519 -55.93 -29.50 66.41
N TYR A 520 -56.01 -28.52 65.51
CA TYR A 520 -57.26 -27.97 64.99
C TYR A 520 -58.10 -29.06 64.34
N GLU A 521 -57.49 -29.90 63.50
CA GLU A 521 -58.16 -31.07 62.91
C GLU A 521 -58.64 -32.08 63.95
N LYS A 522 -57.83 -32.38 64.98
CA LYS A 522 -58.21 -33.30 66.06
C LYS A 522 -59.41 -32.78 66.84
N VAL A 523 -59.40 -31.49 67.17
CA VAL A 523 -60.50 -30.79 67.85
C VAL A 523 -61.76 -30.85 67.00
N GLU A 524 -61.70 -30.51 65.71
CA GLU A 524 -62.87 -30.57 64.81
C GLU A 524 -63.42 -32.00 64.66
N LYS A 525 -62.56 -33.01 64.55
CA LYS A 525 -63.00 -34.42 64.49
C LYS A 525 -63.72 -34.82 65.77
N PHE A 526 -63.20 -34.42 66.93
CA PHE A 526 -63.84 -34.70 68.21
C PHE A 526 -65.16 -33.97 68.39
N GLU A 527 -65.23 -32.68 68.03
CA GLU A 527 -66.48 -31.90 68.06
C GLU A 527 -67.58 -32.56 67.23
N LYS A 528 -67.22 -33.10 66.05
CA LYS A 528 -68.12 -33.91 65.22
C LYS A 528 -68.52 -35.20 65.93
N GLN A 529 -67.57 -35.92 66.56
CA GLN A 529 -67.85 -37.17 67.28
C GLN A 529 -68.86 -36.99 68.43
N ILE A 530 -68.71 -35.93 69.23
CA ILE A 530 -69.59 -35.68 70.39
C ILE A 530 -70.91 -34.99 70.01
N SER A 531 -71.11 -34.63 68.75
CA SER A 531 -72.25 -33.81 68.30
C SER A 531 -73.63 -34.43 68.58
N ASN A 532 -73.70 -35.78 68.67
CA ASN A 532 -74.91 -36.55 68.95
C ASN A 532 -74.90 -37.19 70.35
N ASN A 533 -73.93 -36.87 71.22
CA ASN A 533 -73.84 -37.42 72.56
C ASN A 533 -74.79 -36.66 73.53
N ALA A 534 -75.49 -37.38 74.41
CA ALA A 534 -76.42 -36.77 75.38
C ALA A 534 -75.74 -35.74 76.31
N ASN A 535 -74.45 -35.93 76.61
CA ASN A 535 -73.64 -35.05 77.44
C ASN A 535 -72.76 -34.08 76.62
N LYS A 536 -73.06 -33.86 75.32
CA LYS A 536 -72.29 -32.94 74.44
C LYS A 536 -71.96 -31.60 75.09
N ASN A 537 -72.95 -30.97 75.73
CA ASN A 537 -72.76 -29.66 76.35
C ASN A 537 -71.77 -29.71 77.52
N LYS A 538 -71.70 -30.82 78.26
CA LYS A 538 -70.70 -31.03 79.31
C LYS A 538 -69.29 -31.00 78.72
N TYR A 539 -69.04 -31.79 77.67
CA TYR A 539 -67.71 -31.90 77.06
C TYR A 539 -67.30 -30.64 76.29
N LEU A 540 -68.20 -30.03 75.50
CA LEU A 540 -67.88 -28.79 74.80
C LEU A 540 -67.53 -27.66 75.76
N ASN A 541 -68.27 -27.52 76.87
CA ASN A 541 -68.07 -26.40 77.79
C ASN A 541 -66.67 -26.36 78.44
N THR A 542 -65.95 -27.48 78.49
CA THR A 542 -64.64 -27.58 79.17
C THR A 542 -63.52 -26.90 78.39
N PHE A 543 -63.56 -26.92 77.05
CA PHE A 543 -62.51 -26.32 76.23
C PHE A 543 -63.00 -25.22 75.28
N THR A 544 -64.31 -25.01 75.12
CA THR A 544 -64.87 -23.94 74.24
C THR A 544 -65.11 -22.60 74.93
N LYS A 545 -65.07 -22.56 76.27
CA LYS A 545 -65.36 -21.34 77.05
C LYS A 545 -64.17 -20.39 77.23
N SER A 546 -62.97 -20.78 76.80
CA SER A 546 -61.79 -19.94 76.93
C SER A 546 -61.70 -18.92 75.80
N GLU A 547 -61.14 -17.75 76.11
CA GLU A 547 -60.80 -16.73 75.11
C GLU A 547 -59.81 -17.32 74.09
N GLU A 548 -58.88 -18.17 74.55
CA GLU A 548 -57.92 -18.84 73.70
C GLU A 548 -58.56 -19.82 72.71
N TYR A 549 -59.65 -20.49 73.06
CA TYR A 549 -60.35 -21.34 72.10
C TYR A 549 -61.02 -20.51 70.99
N THR A 550 -61.59 -19.36 71.32
CA THR A 550 -62.16 -18.45 70.32
C THR A 550 -61.06 -17.98 69.35
N LYS A 551 -59.89 -17.58 69.88
CA LYS A 551 -58.73 -17.21 69.07
C LYS A 551 -58.17 -18.39 68.27
N PHE A 552 -58.16 -19.59 68.85
CA PHE A 552 -57.73 -20.83 68.19
C PHE A 552 -58.61 -21.20 66.99
N LYS A 553 -59.92 -20.91 67.04
CA LYS A 553 -60.85 -21.15 65.93
C LYS A 553 -60.77 -20.11 64.82
N ASP A 554 -60.12 -18.97 65.05
CA ASP A 554 -59.94 -17.91 64.06
C ASP A 554 -58.79 -18.23 63.08
N LYS A 555 -59.09 -19.15 62.15
CA LYS A 555 -58.14 -19.60 61.12
C LYS A 555 -57.59 -18.46 60.28
N THR A 556 -58.41 -17.47 59.93
CA THR A 556 -58.01 -16.33 59.10
C THR A 556 -56.94 -15.48 59.80
N ASN A 557 -57.09 -15.26 61.10
CA ASN A 557 -56.13 -14.49 61.88
C ASN A 557 -54.79 -15.23 62.03
N ILE A 558 -54.83 -16.55 62.25
CA ILE A 558 -53.64 -17.40 62.45
C ILE A 558 -52.87 -17.61 61.14
N GLU A 559 -53.53 -18.10 60.08
CA GLU A 559 -52.90 -18.33 58.78
C GLU A 559 -52.54 -17.02 58.05
N GLY A 560 -53.21 -15.93 58.40
CA GLY A 560 -52.91 -14.58 57.91
C GLY A 560 -51.73 -13.89 58.59
N TYR A 561 -51.05 -14.54 59.54
CA TYR A 561 -49.92 -13.98 60.31
C TYR A 561 -50.27 -12.72 61.13
N ASN A 562 -51.53 -12.62 61.58
CA ASN A 562 -52.04 -11.48 62.36
C ASN A 562 -51.94 -11.70 63.89
N ILE A 563 -51.18 -12.71 64.31
CA ILE A 563 -50.82 -12.98 65.70
C ILE A 563 -49.30 -13.12 65.86
N LEU A 564 -48.80 -12.96 67.08
CA LEU A 564 -47.38 -13.19 67.37
C LEU A 564 -47.10 -14.70 67.54
N LYS A 565 -45.83 -15.10 67.36
CA LYS A 565 -45.37 -16.48 67.57
C LYS A 565 -45.73 -17.00 68.97
N ASP A 566 -45.38 -16.25 70.01
CA ASP A 566 -45.64 -16.64 71.40
C ASP A 566 -47.15 -16.71 71.70
N GLU A 567 -47.95 -15.88 71.02
CA GLU A 567 -49.40 -15.93 71.12
C GLU A 567 -49.96 -17.22 70.51
N LEU A 568 -49.47 -17.66 69.34
CA LEU A 568 -49.84 -18.94 68.73
C LEU A 568 -49.48 -20.12 69.62
N ILE A 569 -48.27 -20.12 70.19
CA ILE A 569 -47.79 -21.17 71.10
C ILE A 569 -48.72 -21.27 72.30
N ASN A 570 -48.98 -20.15 72.98
CA ASN A 570 -49.84 -20.12 74.17
C ASN A 570 -51.28 -20.57 73.88
N ILE A 571 -51.87 -20.08 72.79
CA ILE A 571 -53.21 -20.49 72.34
C ILE A 571 -53.25 -22.01 72.11
N THR A 572 -52.30 -22.52 71.32
CA THR A 572 -52.23 -23.94 70.96
C THR A 572 -52.03 -24.81 72.18
N SER A 573 -51.13 -24.45 73.11
CA SER A 573 -50.89 -25.20 74.34
C SER A 573 -52.11 -25.23 75.28
N LYS A 574 -52.80 -24.10 75.47
CA LYS A 574 -53.99 -24.05 76.34
C LYS A 574 -55.15 -24.87 75.79
N VAL A 575 -55.39 -24.79 74.48
CA VAL A 575 -56.41 -25.61 73.82
C VAL A 575 -56.02 -27.08 73.84
N ARG A 576 -54.74 -27.43 73.61
CA ARG A 576 -54.24 -28.82 73.68
C ARG A 576 -54.53 -29.46 75.03
N ASN A 577 -54.18 -28.77 76.11
CA ASN A 577 -54.38 -29.29 77.46
C ASN A 577 -55.87 -29.48 77.76
N SER A 578 -56.69 -28.47 77.47
CA SER A 578 -58.14 -28.52 77.71
C SER A 578 -58.82 -29.61 76.86
N PHE A 579 -58.42 -29.74 75.60
CA PHE A 579 -58.87 -30.78 74.69
C PHE A 579 -58.51 -32.18 75.21
N TYR A 580 -57.27 -32.42 75.63
CA TYR A 580 -56.84 -33.73 76.13
C TYR A 580 -57.53 -34.11 77.44
N THR A 581 -57.70 -33.17 78.36
CA THR A 581 -58.49 -33.42 79.59
C THR A 581 -59.92 -33.80 79.25
N THR A 582 -60.57 -33.06 78.34
CA THR A 582 -61.95 -33.32 77.92
C THR A 582 -62.08 -34.66 77.19
N LYS A 583 -61.16 -34.95 76.27
CA LYS A 583 -61.15 -36.19 75.50
C LYS A 583 -60.96 -37.39 76.42
N LYS A 584 -60.11 -37.27 77.43
CA LYS A 584 -59.88 -38.30 78.45
C LYS A 584 -61.15 -38.55 79.27
N GLU A 585 -61.84 -37.49 79.70
CA GLU A 585 -63.10 -37.61 80.42
C GLU A 585 -64.19 -38.28 79.56
N PHE A 586 -64.36 -37.82 78.31
CA PHE A 586 -65.28 -38.43 77.35
C PHE A 586 -64.99 -39.93 77.16
N SER A 587 -63.74 -40.31 76.94
CA SER A 587 -63.38 -41.72 76.73
C SER A 587 -63.67 -42.58 77.96
N LYS A 588 -63.47 -42.07 79.19
CA LYS A 588 -63.83 -42.79 80.43
C LYS A 588 -65.35 -42.96 80.56
N ASP A 589 -66.11 -41.89 80.32
CA ASP A 589 -67.58 -41.93 80.37
C ASP A 589 -68.13 -42.90 79.30
N GLU A 590 -67.53 -42.92 78.11
CA GLU A 590 -67.91 -43.82 77.02
C GLU A 590 -67.58 -45.28 77.34
N ILE A 591 -66.41 -45.58 77.95
CA ILE A 591 -66.11 -46.92 78.44
C ILE A 591 -67.19 -47.38 79.44
N LYS A 592 -67.56 -46.54 80.40
CA LYS A 592 -68.61 -46.87 81.38
C LYS A 592 -69.94 -47.17 80.69
N ARG A 593 -70.36 -46.33 79.74
CA ARG A 593 -71.57 -46.53 78.94
C ARG A 593 -71.53 -47.84 78.17
N LEU A 594 -70.41 -48.16 77.51
CA LEU A 594 -70.24 -49.40 76.77
C LEU A 594 -70.27 -50.63 77.69
N LEU A 595 -69.69 -50.55 78.89
CA LEU A 595 -69.78 -51.61 79.89
C LEU A 595 -71.22 -51.86 80.36
N GLU A 596 -72.05 -50.81 80.48
CA GLU A 596 -73.48 -50.97 80.73
C GLU A 596 -74.19 -51.60 79.52
N GLU A 597 -73.80 -51.25 78.30
CA GLU A 597 -74.36 -51.81 77.08
C GLU A 597 -74.12 -53.33 76.95
N PHE A 598 -72.99 -53.88 77.45
CA PHE A 598 -72.82 -55.33 77.55
C PHE A 598 -73.95 -56.00 78.35
N VAL A 599 -74.36 -55.38 79.46
CA VAL A 599 -75.44 -55.89 80.34
C VAL A 599 -76.78 -55.80 79.62
N GLU A 600 -77.07 -54.69 78.95
CA GLU A 600 -78.31 -54.50 78.21
C GLU A 600 -78.45 -55.48 77.04
N VAL A 601 -77.36 -55.67 76.28
CA VAL A 601 -77.32 -56.65 75.18
C VAL A 601 -77.49 -58.07 75.72
N GLY A 602 -76.78 -58.45 76.78
CA GLY A 602 -76.92 -59.79 77.39
C GLY A 602 -78.35 -60.06 77.88
N LYS A 603 -78.97 -59.09 78.56
CA LYS A 603 -80.39 -59.16 78.97
C LYS A 603 -81.33 -59.36 77.79
N LYS A 604 -81.09 -58.69 76.67
CA LYS A 604 -81.92 -58.78 75.47
C LYS A 604 -81.86 -60.16 74.82
N TYR A 605 -80.75 -60.88 74.92
CA TYR A 605 -80.55 -62.22 74.35
C TYR A 605 -80.56 -63.28 75.47
N ASN A 606 -81.77 -63.74 75.85
CA ASN A 606 -82.00 -64.82 76.82
C ASN A 606 -81.39 -64.63 78.22
N ASN A 607 -81.23 -63.38 78.69
CA ASN A 607 -80.55 -63.07 79.96
C ASN A 607 -79.13 -63.66 80.02
N ASP A 608 -78.38 -63.61 78.91
CA ASP A 608 -77.01 -64.08 78.87
C ASP A 608 -76.10 -63.22 79.77
N GLU A 609 -75.45 -63.86 80.75
CA GLU A 609 -74.47 -63.23 81.65
C GLU A 609 -73.02 -63.59 81.28
N THR A 610 -72.78 -64.20 80.12
CA THR A 610 -71.41 -64.62 79.74
C THR A 610 -70.49 -63.43 79.47
N TYR A 611 -71.03 -62.22 79.29
CA TYR A 611 -70.23 -60.99 79.27
C TYR A 611 -69.37 -60.81 80.52
N ARG A 612 -69.79 -61.35 81.69
CA ARG A 612 -69.00 -61.28 82.93
C ARG A 612 -67.68 -62.04 82.84
N GLN A 613 -67.60 -63.02 81.93
CA GLN A 613 -66.39 -63.81 81.68
C GLN A 613 -65.43 -63.15 80.68
N ILE A 614 -65.83 -62.03 80.06
CA ILE A 614 -64.99 -61.32 79.11
C ILE A 614 -63.83 -60.67 79.85
N SER A 615 -62.63 -60.91 79.34
CA SER A 615 -61.39 -60.35 79.84
C SER A 615 -60.95 -59.20 78.94
N PHE A 616 -60.70 -58.04 79.54
CA PHE A 616 -60.29 -56.81 78.87
C PHE A 616 -58.82 -56.55 79.16
N ARG A 617 -58.05 -56.28 78.10
CA ARG A 617 -56.64 -55.90 78.27
C ARG A 617 -56.54 -54.43 78.64
N VAL A 618 -56.03 -54.15 79.85
CA VAL A 618 -55.70 -52.79 80.29
C VAL A 618 -54.19 -52.61 80.17
N GLN A 619 -53.75 -51.66 79.33
CA GLN A 619 -52.32 -51.39 79.15
C GLN A 619 -51.69 -50.98 80.50
N GLY A 620 -50.50 -51.52 80.79
CA GLY A 620 -49.81 -51.29 82.08
C GLY A 620 -50.38 -52.03 83.30
N GLN A 621 -51.60 -52.57 83.24
CA GLN A 621 -52.28 -53.19 84.40
C GLN A 621 -52.73 -54.64 84.18
N GLY A 622 -52.44 -55.22 83.01
CA GLY A 622 -52.78 -56.60 82.65
C GLY A 622 -54.25 -56.77 82.29
N ASN A 623 -54.70 -58.02 82.28
CA ASN A 623 -56.09 -58.36 81.96
C ASN A 623 -56.99 -58.14 83.18
N LYS A 624 -58.16 -57.52 82.97
CA LYS A 624 -59.21 -57.33 83.97
C LYS A 624 -60.47 -58.05 83.53
N SER A 625 -61.13 -58.75 84.44
CA SER A 625 -62.51 -59.23 84.23
C SER A 625 -63.47 -58.05 84.13
N TYR A 626 -64.69 -58.30 83.64
CA TYR A 626 -65.73 -57.27 83.53
C TYR A 626 -65.98 -56.52 84.85
N GLU A 627 -66.14 -57.23 85.98
CA GLU A 627 -66.41 -56.60 87.27
C GLU A 627 -65.20 -55.82 87.80
N GLU A 628 -63.99 -56.33 87.58
CA GLU A 628 -62.75 -55.62 87.94
C GLU A 628 -62.57 -54.35 87.10
N LEU A 629 -62.85 -54.40 85.80
CA LEU A 629 -62.78 -53.24 84.93
C LEU A 629 -63.87 -52.21 85.31
N LYS A 630 -65.10 -52.66 85.57
CA LYS A 630 -66.20 -51.80 86.00
C LYS A 630 -65.87 -51.08 87.30
N ALA A 631 -65.28 -51.79 88.27
CA ALA A 631 -64.81 -51.18 89.52
C ALA A 631 -63.65 -50.20 89.26
N LEU A 632 -62.69 -50.58 88.43
CA LEU A 632 -61.54 -49.75 88.07
C LEU A 632 -61.98 -48.43 87.44
N MET A 633 -62.98 -48.42 86.57
CA MET A 633 -63.44 -47.21 85.88
C MET A 633 -63.92 -46.10 86.83
N ASN A 634 -64.24 -46.41 88.08
CA ASN A 634 -64.59 -45.40 89.07
C ASN A 634 -63.39 -44.61 89.60
N THR A 635 -62.19 -45.18 89.54
CA THR A 635 -60.94 -44.58 90.04
C THR A 635 -59.85 -44.49 88.98
N TYR A 636 -60.12 -44.95 87.75
CA TYR A 636 -59.13 -45.03 86.68
C TYR A 636 -58.69 -43.63 86.27
N ASP A 637 -57.40 -43.32 86.45
CA ASP A 637 -56.80 -42.06 86.03
C ASP A 637 -55.41 -42.28 85.43
N ASP A 638 -55.38 -42.44 84.11
CA ASP A 638 -54.18 -42.78 83.34
C ASP A 638 -54.02 -41.87 82.12
N ASP A 639 -52.89 -41.88 81.44
CA ASP A 639 -52.67 -40.99 80.28
C ASP A 639 -53.70 -41.23 79.17
N LEU A 640 -54.06 -40.18 78.43
CA LEU A 640 -55.11 -40.22 77.41
C LEU A 640 -54.92 -41.39 76.42
N GLN A 641 -53.68 -41.64 75.99
CA GLN A 641 -53.36 -42.75 75.09
C GLN A 641 -53.78 -44.12 75.63
N TYR A 642 -53.64 -44.35 76.94
CA TYR A 642 -54.00 -45.62 77.58
C TYR A 642 -55.52 -45.72 77.75
N VAL A 643 -56.18 -44.61 78.08
CA VAL A 643 -57.64 -44.54 78.16
C VAL A 643 -58.28 -44.79 76.80
N GLU A 644 -57.75 -44.22 75.71
CA GLU A 644 -58.26 -44.44 74.35
C GLU A 644 -57.99 -45.85 73.84
N ALA A 645 -56.83 -46.43 74.15
CA ALA A 645 -56.54 -47.83 73.84
C ALA A 645 -57.53 -48.77 74.55
N LEU A 646 -57.85 -48.47 75.82
CA LEU A 646 -58.84 -49.22 76.58
C LEU A 646 -60.25 -49.04 76.01
N LEU A 647 -60.64 -47.83 75.61
CA LEU A 647 -61.92 -47.59 74.92
C LEU A 647 -62.04 -48.47 73.68
N THR A 648 -61.00 -48.48 72.84
CA THR A 648 -60.96 -49.29 71.61
C THR A 648 -61.07 -50.80 71.92
N GLU A 649 -60.38 -51.28 72.95
CA GLU A 649 -60.49 -52.68 73.40
C GLU A 649 -61.92 -53.01 73.83
N VAL A 650 -62.55 -52.15 74.64
CA VAL A 650 -63.92 -52.35 75.12
C VAL A 650 -64.93 -52.34 73.96
N GLU A 651 -64.79 -51.41 73.01
CA GLU A 651 -65.60 -51.36 71.80
C GLU A 651 -65.49 -52.66 70.99
N ASN A 652 -64.27 -53.14 70.74
CA ASN A 652 -64.02 -54.38 70.00
C ASN A 652 -64.60 -55.61 70.70
N LYS A 653 -64.46 -55.68 72.03
CA LYS A 653 -65.04 -56.78 72.82
C LYS A 653 -66.56 -56.73 72.81
N LEU A 654 -67.17 -55.54 72.82
CA LEU A 654 -68.63 -55.39 72.78
C LEU A 654 -69.18 -55.82 71.43
N ASP A 655 -68.54 -55.41 70.34
CA ASP A 655 -68.92 -55.84 69.00
C ASP A 655 -68.79 -57.36 68.84
N GLY A 656 -67.67 -57.94 69.30
CA GLY A 656 -67.47 -59.38 69.31
C GLY A 656 -68.54 -60.13 70.13
N TYR A 657 -68.91 -59.59 71.30
CA TYR A 657 -69.98 -60.15 72.13
C TYR A 657 -71.36 -60.08 71.46
N LYS A 658 -71.72 -58.92 70.90
CA LYS A 658 -72.96 -58.75 70.13
C LYS A 658 -73.06 -59.75 68.97
N LYS A 659 -71.97 -59.92 68.21
CA LYS A 659 -71.92 -60.88 67.10
C LYS A 659 -72.10 -62.31 67.58
N LYS A 660 -71.42 -62.70 68.66
CA LYS A 660 -71.56 -64.04 69.26
C LYS A 660 -73.03 -64.32 69.64
N LEU A 661 -73.69 -63.37 70.31
CA LEU A 661 -75.08 -63.51 70.73
C LEU A 661 -76.09 -63.50 69.57
N GLN A 662 -75.73 -62.95 68.42
CA GLN A 662 -76.57 -63.02 67.21
C GLN A 662 -76.45 -64.37 66.48
N THR A 663 -75.35 -65.09 66.70
CA THR A 663 -75.08 -66.41 66.11
C THR A 663 -75.43 -67.59 67.03
N THR A 664 -75.83 -67.31 68.27
CA THR A 664 -76.28 -68.30 69.27
C THR A 664 -77.78 -68.14 69.46
#